data_AF-A0A9P7XYK0-F1
#
_entry.id   AF-A0A9P7XYK0-F1
#
_cell.length_a   1.000
_cell.length_b   1.000
_cell.length_c   1.000
_cell.angle_alpha   90.00
_cell.angle_beta   90.00
_cell.angle_gamma   90.00
#
_symmetry.space_group_name_H-M   'P 1'
#
loop_
_entity.id
_entity.type
_entity.pdbx_description
1 polymer ?
#
loop_
_entity_poly.entity_id
_entity_poly.type
_entity_poly.pdbx_seq_one_letter_code
_entity_poly.pdbx_strand_id
1 'polypeptide(L)'
;MDDRSNRKRRLTDDVGPPFTSSSSSAGASGPATNGSPAPITSTTNTKRQFTGSGSGSVSPQNVGKEDTETMTAAEEVLLNFQKEAIWRQIQEYKRENVRAHERIERLKDHQVGYDERLSELDSHWSKLLEDLRTIISRSRMGVDPAGMAVKEGSGLASAIQHTPAEESESQEIRELTEESVKKSVEKRSRSTKDLALKLLHMVEAWSEKRDRFWSSLQADSSVQGSRTVQLLSQTHEALIQQHKKGRTAIDQLQAQCHEYSDRVLRLKNELQMTKHRLEEKSGELDHSKDRLRRMHRTMEREKSASMLGAAADYGAGVDFGLTSVSLLGDMSEATRDELLQCRRLAISRQTEVDEMKGQDTQLREEVEKTRAQLGHMSEEKIQDSQHVKALLVQMQSVRHESEFYRSEVLRLRSDLDDLHSSRRKFVDTLENEEKNRRAALEAELKKLESDISRVRDSRDRFQQMYENRCTKDDYEMQQNQEIRKIANTRKDRITSLTADIQRLQTMLVANSDDWESYAFYLKGPSDHAALKDLRDSLKAADEHIANLRMELDTSKEVAQQVRGYAAVKESETQLKDQVATLSARIAELDNVVGSGAKENVKSLVATLENKEANLRRLELKVQAHEAVQVPLLNELHTVATAWGLLEEATSRKAIDLAQKEDLIFKLLSDKTRQESKCTHLVRAKEQSSNMTAVMKRQSDMQLEQIQRLEEREKALGVQMVTFEKDQTVLSTEVIVHKTKLQELTQHNAGFKEKFTKQEERLVELQTLLKERSDAYESEAQARKRLAEESESMRKKLEEQNKKSESSLSGGESSEAAKQAARYLKLLKCPACDVNFKSHVILRCMHVFCKSCMDKQMEYRQRKCPTCRENFGAKDVKEIYL
;
A
#
# COMPACT_ATOMS: atom_id res chain seq x y z
N MET A 1 71.30 -36.31 -7.72
CA MET A 1 71.83 -36.74 -6.42
C MET A 1 70.91 -36.14 -5.38
N ASP A 2 69.72 -36.72 -5.24
CA ASP A 2 69.38 -37.78 -4.27
C ASP A 2 68.92 -37.07 -2.98
N ASP A 3 67.79 -37.33 -2.35
CA ASP A 3 66.80 -38.38 -2.53
C ASP A 3 65.49 -37.95 -1.83
N ARG A 4 64.44 -38.70 -2.13
CA ARG A 4 63.04 -38.60 -1.73
C ARG A 4 62.78 -38.56 -0.20
N SER A 5 61.74 -37.85 0.23
CA SER A 5 60.45 -38.49 0.59
C SER A 5 59.38 -37.55 1.16
N ASN A 6 58.30 -37.42 0.37
CA ASN A 6 56.89 -37.27 0.72
C ASN A 6 56.46 -37.17 2.20
N ARG A 7 55.67 -36.13 2.51
CA ARG A 7 54.32 -36.32 3.05
C ARG A 7 53.43 -35.09 2.84
N LYS A 8 52.36 -35.30 2.05
CA LYS A 8 51.20 -34.41 1.85
C LYS A 8 50.62 -33.96 3.19
N ARG A 9 50.44 -32.65 3.39
CA ARG A 9 49.43 -32.08 4.31
C ARG A 9 48.48 -31.19 3.53
N ARG A 10 47.20 -31.42 3.80
CA ARG A 10 46.03 -30.77 3.21
C ARG A 10 46.01 -29.28 3.58
N LEU A 11 45.67 -28.47 2.60
CA LEU A 11 45.30 -27.06 2.75
C LEU A 11 43.99 -26.96 3.54
N THR A 12 44.01 -26.09 4.54
CA THR A 12 42.86 -25.59 5.30
C THR A 12 42.36 -24.33 4.61
N ASP A 13 41.19 -24.38 4.00
CA ASP A 13 40.44 -23.19 3.59
C ASP A 13 39.25 -23.04 4.54
N ASP A 14 39.39 -22.12 5.49
CA ASP A 14 38.33 -21.63 6.36
C ASP A 14 38.18 -20.13 6.05
N VAL A 15 37.32 -19.83 5.08
CA VAL A 15 36.92 -18.47 4.70
C VAL A 15 35.39 -18.46 4.72
N GLY A 16 34.82 -18.03 5.86
CA GLY A 16 33.39 -17.79 5.99
C GLY A 16 32.97 -16.48 5.31
N PRO A 17 31.82 -16.43 4.61
CA PRO A 17 31.22 -15.18 4.18
C PRO A 17 30.15 -14.68 5.16
N PRO A 18 29.81 -13.37 5.13
CA PRO A 18 29.02 -12.72 6.17
C PRO A 18 27.53 -12.53 5.79
N PHE A 19 26.73 -12.22 6.80
CA PHE A 19 25.36 -11.66 6.78
C PHE A 19 24.25 -12.46 6.09
N THR A 20 23.25 -12.90 6.88
CA THR A 20 21.83 -12.64 6.60
C THR A 20 21.00 -12.56 7.87
N SER A 21 19.95 -11.75 7.74
CA SER A 21 18.97 -11.25 8.68
C SER A 21 17.95 -12.29 9.19
N SER A 22 17.38 -11.95 10.34
CA SER A 22 16.28 -12.57 11.07
C SER A 22 14.88 -12.45 10.43
N SER A 23 14.03 -13.44 10.70
CA SER A 23 12.57 -13.34 10.90
C SER A 23 12.17 -14.37 11.98
N SER A 24 11.77 -13.98 13.20
CA SER A 24 10.41 -13.65 13.70
C SER A 24 9.35 -14.72 13.36
N SER A 25 8.43 -15.19 14.19
CA SER A 25 8.02 -14.99 15.60
C SER A 25 6.73 -15.81 15.76
N ALA A 26 6.45 -16.40 16.93
CA ALA A 26 5.08 -16.75 17.31
C ALA A 26 4.92 -16.66 18.82
N GLY A 27 4.00 -15.81 19.26
CA GLY A 27 3.61 -15.65 20.66
C GLY A 27 2.17 -16.12 20.90
N ALA A 28 1.89 -16.50 22.14
CA ALA A 28 0.55 -16.47 22.73
C ALA A 28 0.66 -16.26 24.25
N SER A 29 0.07 -15.14 24.70
CA SER A 29 -0.49 -14.75 26.01
C SER A 29 -0.97 -15.93 26.90
N GLY A 30 -0.88 -16.02 28.23
CA GLY A 30 -0.79 -15.15 29.44
C GLY A 30 -1.46 -15.96 30.62
N PRO A 31 -1.69 -15.49 31.87
CA PRO A 31 -1.01 -14.53 32.75
C PRO A 31 -0.65 -15.08 34.18
N ALA A 32 0.15 -14.29 34.92
CA ALA A 32 0.23 -14.14 36.40
C ALA A 32 0.64 -15.31 37.32
N THR A 33 1.73 -15.15 38.10
CA THR A 33 1.70 -14.70 39.52
C THR A 33 3.10 -14.79 40.18
N ASN A 34 3.28 -13.94 41.20
CA ASN A 34 4.48 -13.67 42.01
C ASN A 34 5.12 -14.88 42.72
N GLY A 35 6.43 -14.80 42.96
CA GLY A 35 7.07 -15.44 44.12
C GLY A 35 8.47 -15.99 43.91
N SER A 36 9.51 -15.20 44.21
CA SER A 36 10.79 -15.72 44.75
C SER A 36 10.60 -15.99 46.25
N PRO A 37 11.25 -16.99 46.89
CA PRO A 37 12.72 -17.03 47.00
C PRO A 37 13.38 -18.43 46.93
N ALA A 38 14.72 -18.41 46.86
CA ALA A 38 15.69 -19.52 46.90
C ALA A 38 15.76 -20.23 48.28
N PRO A 39 16.77 -21.09 48.58
CA PRO A 39 17.44 -22.19 47.86
C PRO A 39 17.35 -23.52 48.69
N ILE A 40 18.01 -24.60 48.26
CA ILE A 40 18.71 -25.66 49.06
C ILE A 40 18.58 -27.08 48.46
N THR A 41 19.70 -27.78 48.62
CA THR A 41 20.24 -29.08 48.23
C THR A 41 19.38 -30.36 48.26
N SER A 42 19.91 -31.35 47.52
CA SER A 42 20.05 -32.78 47.84
C SER A 42 19.05 -33.78 47.25
N THR A 43 19.62 -34.68 46.44
CA THR A 43 19.40 -36.14 46.33
C THR A 43 18.08 -36.74 46.85
N THR A 44 17.40 -37.53 46.02
CA THR A 44 17.29 -39.00 46.19
C THR A 44 16.42 -39.66 45.12
N ASN A 45 16.84 -40.86 44.72
CA ASN A 45 16.08 -41.87 44.00
C ASN A 45 14.72 -42.14 44.65
N THR A 46 13.66 -42.29 43.86
CA THR A 46 12.60 -43.25 44.21
C THR A 46 11.83 -43.75 42.98
N LYS A 47 11.75 -45.07 42.94
CA LYS A 47 11.12 -45.97 41.98
C LYS A 47 9.63 -46.12 42.33
N ARG A 48 8.72 -45.92 41.39
CA ARG A 48 7.31 -46.40 41.40
C ARG A 48 6.87 -46.57 39.94
N GLN A 49 6.85 -47.81 39.42
CA GLN A 49 5.68 -48.69 39.32
C GLN A 49 4.43 -47.98 38.79
N PHE A 50 4.02 -48.35 37.56
CA PHE A 50 2.63 -48.26 37.16
C PHE A 50 2.21 -49.54 36.41
N THR A 51 1.13 -50.11 36.91
CA THR A 51 0.42 -51.33 36.51
C THR A 51 -0.39 -51.10 35.24
N GLY A 52 -0.51 -52.15 34.42
CA GLY A 52 -1.25 -52.12 33.16
C GLY A 52 -2.76 -52.31 33.28
N SER A 53 -3.43 -52.28 32.12
CA SER A 53 -4.67 -52.97 31.73
C SER A 53 -4.94 -52.59 30.26
N GLY A 54 -4.88 -53.51 29.30
CA GLY A 54 -6.02 -54.27 28.74
C GLY A 54 -6.52 -53.58 27.45
N SER A 55 -6.87 -54.18 26.32
CA SER A 55 -7.26 -55.55 25.94
C SER A 55 -7.32 -55.65 24.39
N GLY A 56 -7.33 -56.87 23.85
CA GLY A 56 -7.85 -57.19 22.50
C GLY A 56 -6.86 -57.98 21.63
N SER A 57 -6.73 -59.30 21.79
CA SER A 57 -7.49 -60.36 21.06
C SER A 57 -7.25 -60.37 19.54
N VAL A 58 -6.45 -61.32 19.03
CA VAL A 58 -6.81 -62.36 18.03
C VAL A 58 -5.69 -63.44 18.00
N SER A 59 -6.10 -64.71 17.96
CA SER A 59 -5.31 -65.96 18.06
C SER A 59 -4.28 -66.20 16.93
N PRO A 60 -3.20 -66.98 17.18
CA PRO A 60 -2.39 -67.60 16.14
C PRO A 60 -2.82 -69.04 15.82
N GLN A 61 -2.74 -69.40 14.54
CA GLN A 61 -2.82 -70.77 14.04
C GLN A 61 -1.44 -71.44 14.12
N ASN A 62 -1.41 -72.58 14.81
CA ASN A 62 -0.72 -73.83 14.48
C ASN A 62 0.82 -73.95 14.55
N VAL A 63 1.22 -75.19 14.90
CA VAL A 63 2.55 -75.84 14.77
C VAL A 63 3.51 -75.72 15.96
N GLY A 64 3.93 -76.89 16.46
CA GLY A 64 5.21 -77.08 17.16
C GLY A 64 5.13 -77.33 18.66
N LYS A 65 4.86 -78.58 19.06
CA LYS A 65 5.43 -79.10 20.32
C LYS A 65 6.93 -79.28 20.09
N GLU A 66 7.74 -78.35 20.58
CA GLU A 66 9.16 -78.58 20.83
C GLU A 66 9.48 -78.08 22.24
N ASP A 67 9.76 -79.06 23.09
CA ASP A 67 10.60 -79.04 24.28
C ASP A 67 10.81 -77.67 24.97
N THR A 68 10.04 -77.46 26.03
CA THR A 68 10.42 -76.55 27.11
C THR A 68 11.62 -77.14 27.85
N GLU A 69 12.82 -77.00 27.28
CA GLU A 69 14.02 -76.92 28.08
C GLU A 69 13.86 -75.69 28.97
N THR A 70 13.84 -75.90 30.29
CA THR A 70 13.89 -74.83 31.27
C THR A 70 15.16 -74.03 31.00
N MET A 71 15.03 -72.88 30.36
CA MET A 71 16.14 -71.95 30.11
C MET A 71 16.94 -71.81 31.40
N THR A 72 18.21 -72.15 31.34
CA THR A 72 19.10 -71.98 32.48
C THR A 72 19.16 -70.50 32.84
N ALA A 73 19.40 -70.17 34.11
CA ALA A 73 19.49 -68.76 34.55
C ALA A 73 20.52 -67.95 33.72
N ALA A 74 21.53 -68.61 33.16
CA ALA A 74 22.50 -68.00 32.25
C ALA A 74 21.89 -67.63 30.87
N GLU A 75 21.02 -68.47 30.32
CA GLU A 75 20.32 -68.21 29.06
C GLU A 75 19.29 -67.10 29.21
N GLU A 76 18.58 -67.05 30.34
CA GLU A 76 17.61 -65.97 30.62
C GLU A 76 18.32 -64.60 30.78
N VAL A 77 19.51 -64.58 31.39
CA VAL A 77 20.35 -63.38 31.48
C VAL A 77 20.88 -62.98 30.10
N LEU A 78 21.35 -63.92 29.27
CA LEU A 78 21.79 -63.66 27.91
C LEU A 78 20.64 -63.13 27.03
N LEU A 79 19.45 -63.70 27.14
CA LEU A 79 18.28 -63.31 26.37
C LEU A 79 17.76 -61.93 26.81
N ASN A 80 17.82 -61.63 28.11
CA ASN A 80 17.54 -60.28 28.63
C ASN A 80 18.59 -59.26 28.17
N PHE A 81 19.87 -59.62 28.15
CA PHE A 81 20.93 -58.76 27.62
C PHE A 81 20.76 -58.49 26.12
N GLN A 82 20.40 -59.51 25.33
CA GLN A 82 20.09 -59.36 23.91
C GLN A 82 18.85 -58.48 23.68
N LYS A 83 17.76 -58.71 24.42
CA LYS A 83 16.56 -57.86 24.35
C LYS A 83 16.86 -56.41 24.72
N GLU A 84 17.69 -56.18 25.74
CA GLU A 84 18.08 -54.83 26.16
C GLU A 84 19.01 -54.17 25.13
N ALA A 85 19.92 -54.92 24.51
CA ALA A 85 20.77 -54.44 23.41
C ALA A 85 19.94 -54.06 22.17
N ILE A 86 19.01 -54.91 21.76
CA ILE A 86 18.06 -54.63 20.67
C ILE A 86 17.20 -53.41 21.01
N TRP A 87 16.70 -53.31 22.23
CA TRP A 87 15.90 -52.16 22.66
C TRP A 87 16.71 -50.86 22.62
N ARG A 88 17.97 -50.86 23.09
CA ARG A 88 18.88 -49.70 22.97
C ARG A 88 19.11 -49.32 21.50
N GLN A 89 19.29 -50.30 20.62
CA GLN A 89 19.48 -50.08 19.19
C GLN A 89 18.20 -49.50 18.54
N ILE A 90 17.01 -50.00 18.90
CA ILE A 90 15.73 -49.44 18.46
C ILE A 90 15.54 -48.01 18.96
N GLN A 91 15.92 -47.69 20.19
CA GLN A 91 15.86 -46.32 20.70
C GLN A 91 16.82 -45.40 19.95
N GLU A 92 18.00 -45.88 19.56
CA GLU A 92 18.93 -45.08 18.74
C GLU A 92 18.39 -44.88 17.32
N TYR A 93 17.85 -45.92 16.67
CA TYR A 93 17.16 -45.76 15.38
C TYR A 93 15.97 -44.80 15.46
N LYS A 94 15.22 -44.81 16.56
CA LYS A 94 14.12 -43.85 16.78
C LYS A 94 14.66 -42.42 16.87
N ARG A 95 15.77 -42.20 17.58
CA ARG A 95 16.43 -40.89 17.66
C ARG A 95 16.99 -40.46 16.31
N GLU A 96 17.63 -41.36 15.57
CA GLU A 96 18.12 -41.08 14.21
C GLU A 96 16.98 -40.74 13.25
N ASN A 97 15.84 -41.44 13.37
CA ASN A 97 14.67 -41.18 12.56
C ASN A 97 14.05 -39.80 12.87
N VAL A 98 13.96 -39.42 14.15
CA VAL A 98 13.53 -38.07 14.56
C VAL A 98 14.50 -37.00 14.02
N ARG A 99 15.81 -37.19 14.18
CA ARG A 99 16.83 -36.27 13.61
C ARG A 99 16.73 -36.16 12.09
N ALA A 100 16.43 -37.26 11.40
CA ALA A 100 16.24 -37.28 9.96
C ALA A 100 14.97 -36.52 9.53
N HIS A 101 13.86 -36.69 10.26
CA HIS A 101 12.62 -35.93 10.03
C HIS A 101 12.83 -34.43 10.27
N GLU A 102 13.46 -34.04 11.37
CA GLU A 102 13.82 -32.64 11.66
C GLU A 102 14.77 -32.05 10.59
N ARG A 103 15.60 -32.89 9.96
CA ARG A 103 16.45 -32.47 8.84
C ARG A 103 15.65 -32.29 7.56
N ILE A 104 14.69 -33.17 7.28
CA ILE A 104 13.79 -33.06 6.12
C ILE A 104 12.91 -31.80 6.25
N GLU A 105 12.33 -31.53 7.42
CA GLU A 105 11.53 -30.31 7.64
C GLU A 105 12.37 -29.05 7.44
N ARG A 106 13.57 -28.98 8.02
CA ARG A 106 14.50 -27.86 7.77
C ARG A 106 14.82 -27.68 6.29
N LEU A 107 15.06 -28.78 5.56
CA LEU A 107 15.34 -28.71 4.13
C LEU A 107 14.12 -28.25 3.32
N LYS A 108 12.89 -28.63 3.71
CA LYS A 108 11.65 -28.14 3.11
C LYS A 108 11.46 -26.64 3.35
N ASP A 109 11.70 -26.15 4.56
CA ASP A 109 11.63 -24.71 4.88
C ASP A 109 12.66 -23.91 4.06
N HIS A 110 13.88 -24.44 3.92
CA HIS A 110 14.89 -23.85 3.04
C HIS A 110 14.46 -23.87 1.57
N GLN A 111 13.83 -24.94 1.08
CA GLN A 111 13.33 -25.04 -0.30
C GLN A 111 12.27 -23.96 -0.58
N VAL A 112 11.29 -23.78 0.32
CA VAL A 112 10.28 -22.72 0.19
C VAL A 112 10.94 -21.34 0.12
N GLY A 113 11.91 -21.07 1.01
CA GLY A 113 12.64 -19.81 0.99
C GLY A 113 13.55 -19.60 -0.24
N TYR A 114 13.93 -20.66 -0.95
CA TYR A 114 14.62 -20.56 -2.24
C TYR A 114 13.64 -20.33 -3.39
N ASP A 115 12.48 -20.99 -3.38
CA ASP A 115 11.43 -20.81 -4.38
C ASP A 115 10.86 -19.38 -4.38
N GLU A 116 10.67 -18.79 -3.19
CA GLU A 116 10.28 -17.38 -3.04
C GLU A 116 11.31 -16.43 -3.68
N ARG A 117 12.59 -16.62 -3.39
CA ARG A 117 13.67 -15.81 -3.98
C ARG A 117 13.81 -15.99 -5.48
N LEU A 118 13.61 -17.20 -6.00
CA LEU A 118 13.62 -17.47 -7.44
C LEU A 118 12.42 -16.81 -8.13
N SER A 119 11.25 -16.76 -7.49
CA SER A 119 10.08 -16.04 -7.99
C SER A 119 10.29 -14.52 -8.02
N GLU A 120 10.88 -13.96 -6.97
CA GLU A 120 11.27 -12.54 -6.96
C GLU A 120 12.26 -12.22 -8.07
N LEU A 121 13.30 -13.05 -8.26
CA LEU A 121 14.27 -12.89 -9.34
C LEU A 121 13.59 -12.95 -10.72
N ASP A 122 12.64 -13.86 -10.92
CA ASP A 122 11.89 -13.98 -12.17
C ASP A 122 11.04 -12.74 -12.47
N SER A 123 10.41 -12.16 -11.45
CA SER A 123 9.63 -10.92 -11.57
C SER A 123 10.52 -9.75 -12.00
N HIS A 124 11.66 -9.56 -11.33
CA HIS A 124 12.61 -8.50 -11.68
C HIS A 124 13.21 -8.68 -13.08
N TRP A 125 13.55 -9.91 -13.46
CA TRP A 125 14.07 -10.21 -14.80
C TRP A 125 12.99 -10.01 -15.88
N SER A 126 11.73 -10.35 -15.59
CA SER A 126 10.58 -10.09 -16.48
C SER A 126 10.38 -8.60 -16.72
N LYS A 127 10.43 -7.81 -15.64
CA LYS A 127 10.31 -6.35 -15.72
C LYS A 127 11.42 -5.72 -16.56
N LEU A 128 12.67 -6.15 -16.35
CA LEU A 128 13.81 -5.69 -17.16
C LEU A 128 13.60 -5.98 -18.66
N LEU A 129 13.13 -7.17 -19.00
CA LEU A 129 12.85 -7.53 -20.40
C LEU A 129 11.75 -6.66 -21.01
N GLU A 130 10.73 -6.32 -20.23
CA GLU A 130 9.64 -5.45 -20.69
C GLU A 130 10.12 -4.01 -20.86
N ASP A 131 10.90 -3.49 -19.91
CA ASP A 131 11.50 -2.16 -20.00
C ASP A 131 12.39 -2.04 -21.26
N LEU A 132 13.24 -3.05 -21.53
CA LEU A 132 14.06 -3.09 -22.74
C LEU A 132 13.21 -3.09 -24.03
N ARG A 133 12.07 -3.80 -24.05
CA ARG A 133 11.13 -3.78 -25.19
C ARG A 133 10.48 -2.41 -25.37
N THR A 134 9.99 -1.80 -24.30
CA THR A 134 9.32 -0.49 -24.39
C THR A 134 10.26 0.59 -24.91
N ILE A 135 11.54 0.55 -24.52
CA ILE A 135 12.58 1.44 -25.05
C ILE A 135 12.71 1.23 -26.56
N ILE A 136 12.86 -0.01 -27.02
CA ILE A 136 12.96 -0.35 -28.46
C ILE A 136 11.73 0.16 -29.23
N SER A 137 10.52 -0.06 -28.71
CA SER A 137 9.26 0.35 -29.34
C SER A 137 9.09 1.87 -29.43
N ARG A 138 9.54 2.62 -28.41
CA ARG A 138 9.47 4.10 -28.41
C ARG A 138 10.43 4.75 -29.40
N SER A 139 11.57 4.12 -29.66
CA SER A 139 12.60 4.65 -30.57
C SER A 139 12.25 4.62 -32.08
N ARG A 140 10.97 4.31 -32.44
CA ARG A 140 10.34 4.40 -33.78
C ARG A 140 11.31 4.68 -34.94
N MET A 141 12.07 3.66 -35.30
CA MET A 141 12.80 3.56 -36.57
C MET A 141 12.59 2.15 -37.13
N GLY A 142 11.36 1.88 -37.59
CA GLY A 142 11.06 0.81 -38.57
C GLY A 142 11.35 -0.65 -38.18
N VAL A 143 10.98 -1.10 -36.97
CA VAL A 143 11.00 -2.54 -36.63
C VAL A 143 9.59 -3.01 -36.30
N ASP A 144 9.19 -4.11 -36.94
CA ASP A 144 7.84 -4.68 -36.90
C ASP A 144 7.52 -5.27 -35.50
N PRO A 145 6.44 -4.84 -34.81
CA PRO A 145 6.13 -5.26 -33.44
C PRO A 145 5.84 -6.76 -33.29
N ALA A 146 5.47 -7.44 -34.37
CA ALA A 146 5.04 -8.85 -34.35
C ALA A 146 6.16 -9.84 -34.02
N GLY A 147 7.43 -9.50 -34.27
CA GLY A 147 8.58 -10.37 -33.99
C GLY A 147 9.07 -10.36 -32.54
N MET A 148 8.43 -9.59 -31.64
CA MET A 148 8.88 -9.37 -30.26
C MET A 148 7.98 -9.99 -29.19
N ALA A 149 6.84 -10.59 -29.57
CA ALA A 149 5.92 -11.24 -28.65
C ALA A 149 6.46 -12.60 -28.19
N VAL A 150 6.84 -12.70 -26.91
CA VAL A 150 7.06 -13.99 -26.25
C VAL A 150 5.71 -14.46 -25.70
N LYS A 151 5.27 -15.66 -26.11
CA LYS A 151 4.06 -16.31 -25.57
C LYS A 151 4.07 -16.25 -24.03
N GLU A 152 2.95 -15.85 -23.43
CA GLU A 152 2.73 -15.58 -21.99
C GLU A 152 3.04 -16.74 -21.00
N GLY A 153 3.75 -17.80 -21.40
CA GLY A 153 4.12 -18.94 -20.56
C GLY A 153 5.62 -19.08 -20.25
N SER A 154 6.44 -18.04 -20.42
CA SER A 154 7.91 -18.15 -20.27
C SER A 154 8.48 -17.60 -18.95
N GLY A 155 7.71 -17.60 -17.87
CA GLY A 155 8.25 -17.33 -16.53
C GLY A 155 9.26 -18.41 -16.12
N LEU A 156 10.34 -18.05 -15.45
CA LEU A 156 11.28 -19.00 -14.84
C LEU A 156 10.54 -19.92 -13.86
N ALA A 157 9.58 -19.37 -13.11
CA ALA A 157 8.70 -20.13 -12.22
C ALA A 157 7.80 -21.12 -12.99
N SER A 158 7.26 -20.71 -14.14
CA SER A 158 6.42 -21.58 -14.98
C SER A 158 7.22 -22.70 -15.66
N ALA A 159 8.46 -22.43 -16.06
CA ALA A 159 9.36 -23.43 -16.65
C ALA A 159 9.84 -24.48 -15.63
N ILE A 160 9.95 -24.09 -14.36
CA ILE A 160 10.35 -24.98 -13.25
C ILE A 160 9.15 -25.83 -12.75
N GLN A 161 7.92 -25.30 -12.79
CA GLN A 161 6.72 -26.00 -12.31
C GLN A 161 6.14 -27.04 -13.28
N HIS A 162 6.45 -26.93 -14.59
CA HIS A 162 5.93 -27.82 -15.64
C HIS A 162 7.00 -28.77 -16.19
N THR A 163 7.59 -29.61 -15.34
CA THR A 163 8.15 -30.90 -15.80
C THR A 163 7.13 -31.98 -15.46
N PRO A 164 6.63 -32.76 -16.45
CA PRO A 164 5.64 -33.79 -16.20
C PRO A 164 6.29 -34.90 -15.37
N ALA A 165 5.91 -34.99 -14.09
CA ALA A 165 6.18 -36.17 -13.27
C ALA A 165 5.05 -37.15 -13.55
N GLU A 166 5.40 -38.30 -14.14
CA GLU A 166 4.50 -39.43 -14.28
C GLU A 166 4.02 -39.88 -12.88
N GLU A 167 2.76 -40.27 -12.84
CA GLU A 167 2.01 -40.69 -11.66
C GLU A 167 2.72 -41.83 -10.92
N SER A 168 3.20 -41.58 -9.70
CA SER A 168 3.26 -42.61 -8.68
C SER A 168 3.30 -42.00 -7.27
N GLU A 169 2.54 -42.63 -6.39
CA GLU A 169 2.26 -42.22 -5.03
C GLU A 169 3.52 -42.23 -4.16
N SER A 170 4.12 -41.06 -3.98
CA SER A 170 4.83 -40.65 -2.77
C SER A 170 5.19 -39.18 -2.90
N GLN A 171 5.09 -38.42 -1.82
CA GLN A 171 5.68 -37.09 -1.70
C GLN A 171 7.22 -37.21 -1.72
N GLU A 172 7.79 -37.61 -2.84
CA GLU A 172 9.20 -37.44 -3.10
C GLU A 172 9.42 -35.94 -3.34
N ILE A 173 10.40 -35.41 -2.60
CA ILE A 173 10.92 -34.06 -2.76
C ILE A 173 11.17 -33.86 -4.25
N ARG A 174 10.41 -32.96 -4.90
CA ARG A 174 10.68 -32.55 -6.28
C ARG A 174 12.13 -32.12 -6.36
N GLU A 175 12.97 -32.95 -6.97
CA GLU A 175 14.36 -32.59 -7.20
C GLU A 175 14.37 -31.46 -8.24
N LEU A 176 14.47 -30.22 -7.74
CA LEU A 176 14.97 -29.09 -8.51
C LEU A 176 16.41 -29.40 -8.88
N THR A 177 16.61 -30.25 -9.89
CA THR A 177 17.95 -30.61 -10.35
C THR A 177 18.62 -29.36 -10.89
N GLU A 178 19.89 -29.16 -10.55
CA GLU A 178 20.70 -28.03 -11.03
C GLU A 178 20.61 -27.89 -12.57
N GLU A 179 20.49 -29.00 -13.29
CA GLU A 179 20.31 -29.03 -14.74
C GLU A 179 19.02 -28.37 -15.25
N SER A 180 17.90 -28.50 -14.53
CA SER A 180 16.60 -27.94 -14.94
C SER A 180 16.57 -26.41 -14.81
N VAL A 181 17.11 -25.90 -13.69
CA VAL A 181 17.25 -24.46 -13.42
C VAL A 181 18.26 -23.86 -14.39
N LYS A 182 19.40 -24.53 -14.62
CA LYS A 182 20.44 -24.07 -15.54
C LYS A 182 19.93 -23.92 -16.97
N LYS A 183 19.20 -24.90 -17.51
CA LYS A 183 18.61 -24.82 -18.86
C LYS A 183 17.64 -23.65 -19.01
N SER A 184 16.82 -23.39 -17.99
CA SER A 184 15.82 -22.31 -18.00
C SER A 184 16.48 -20.92 -17.93
N VAL A 185 17.49 -20.76 -17.07
CA VAL A 185 18.30 -19.54 -16.96
C VAL A 185 19.08 -19.27 -18.26
N GLU A 186 19.67 -20.30 -18.87
CA GLU A 186 20.39 -20.17 -20.14
C GLU A 186 19.48 -19.68 -21.29
N LYS A 187 18.25 -20.22 -21.39
CA LYS A 187 17.27 -19.79 -22.39
C LYS A 187 16.90 -18.32 -22.23
N ARG A 188 16.67 -17.88 -20.98
CA ARG A 188 16.29 -16.50 -20.65
C ARG A 188 17.45 -15.52 -20.84
N SER A 189 18.67 -15.94 -20.49
CA SER A 189 19.90 -15.19 -20.74
C SER A 189 20.11 -14.93 -22.24
N ARG A 190 19.91 -15.94 -23.10
CA ARG A 190 19.99 -15.76 -24.57
C ARG A 190 18.99 -14.72 -25.08
N SER A 191 17.74 -14.78 -24.65
CA SER A 191 16.72 -13.80 -25.06
C SER A 191 17.05 -12.37 -24.60
N THR A 192 17.60 -12.22 -23.40
CA THR A 192 18.04 -10.92 -22.87
C THR A 192 19.21 -10.35 -23.68
N LYS A 193 20.18 -11.20 -24.04
CA LYS A 193 21.32 -10.84 -24.89
C LYS A 193 20.85 -10.39 -26.27
N ASP A 194 19.89 -11.09 -26.89
CA ASP A 194 19.36 -10.71 -28.20
C ASP A 194 18.69 -9.33 -28.18
N LEU A 195 17.92 -9.02 -27.13
CA LEU A 195 17.30 -7.70 -26.94
C LEU A 195 18.35 -6.60 -26.72
N ALA A 196 19.34 -6.87 -25.88
CA ALA A 196 20.43 -5.92 -25.61
C ALA A 196 21.27 -5.66 -26.87
N LEU A 197 21.59 -6.69 -27.66
CA LEU A 197 22.30 -6.55 -28.92
C LEU A 197 21.49 -5.74 -29.93
N LYS A 198 20.18 -5.91 -30.00
CA LYS A 198 19.32 -5.08 -30.86
C LYS A 198 19.38 -3.60 -30.46
N LEU A 199 19.32 -3.30 -29.16
CA LEU A 199 19.48 -1.94 -28.66
C LEU A 199 20.87 -1.37 -28.98
N LEU A 200 21.92 -2.17 -28.82
CA LEU A 200 23.28 -1.75 -29.09
C LEU A 200 23.45 -1.36 -30.57
N HIS A 201 22.97 -2.19 -31.50
CA HIS A 201 22.99 -1.89 -32.93
C HIS A 201 22.19 -0.61 -33.27
N MET A 202 21.09 -0.33 -32.55
CA MET A 202 20.33 0.92 -32.74
C MET A 202 21.12 2.14 -32.29
N VAL A 203 21.81 2.04 -31.15
CA VAL A 203 22.66 3.10 -30.62
C VAL A 203 23.86 3.33 -31.53
N GLU A 204 24.50 2.26 -32.02
CA GLU A 204 25.61 2.33 -32.98
C GLU A 204 25.18 2.96 -34.30
N ALA A 205 24.02 2.58 -34.85
CA ALA A 205 23.48 3.20 -36.05
C ALA A 205 23.16 4.69 -35.85
N TRP A 206 22.73 5.09 -34.64
CA TRP A 206 22.51 6.49 -34.29
C TRP A 206 23.82 7.25 -34.12
N SER A 207 24.81 6.68 -33.44
CA SER A 207 26.14 7.29 -33.29
C SER A 207 26.83 7.43 -34.63
N GLU A 208 26.74 6.45 -35.52
CA GLU A 208 27.28 6.57 -36.88
C GLU A 208 26.60 7.70 -37.67
N LYS A 209 25.28 7.84 -37.58
CA LYS A 209 24.57 8.97 -38.22
C LYS A 209 25.02 10.31 -37.65
N ARG A 210 25.17 10.39 -36.33
CA ARG A 210 25.65 11.57 -35.61
C ARG A 210 27.09 11.90 -36.01
N ASP A 211 27.97 10.91 -36.06
CA ASP A 211 29.39 11.10 -36.34
C ASP A 211 29.61 11.41 -37.83
N ARG A 212 28.82 10.83 -38.75
CA ARG A 212 28.77 11.26 -40.16
C ARG A 212 28.28 12.69 -40.30
N PHE A 213 27.27 13.10 -39.52
CA PHE A 213 26.80 14.48 -39.48
C PHE A 213 27.89 15.46 -39.00
N TRP A 214 28.59 15.13 -37.91
CA TRP A 214 29.68 15.97 -37.39
C TRP A 214 30.93 15.95 -38.27
N SER A 215 31.27 14.81 -38.87
CA SER A 215 32.39 14.71 -39.82
C SER A 215 32.12 15.51 -41.09
N SER A 216 30.87 15.49 -41.59
CA SER A 216 30.42 16.36 -42.68
C SER A 216 30.47 17.84 -42.29
N LEU A 217 30.40 18.18 -41.01
CA LEU A 217 30.47 19.55 -40.51
C LEU A 217 31.92 20.04 -40.35
N GLN A 218 32.87 19.14 -40.08
CA GLN A 218 34.29 19.46 -39.90
C GLN A 218 35.09 19.54 -41.21
N ALA A 219 34.64 18.90 -42.29
CA ALA A 219 35.45 18.74 -43.51
C ALA A 219 35.61 20.01 -44.38
N ASP A 220 34.68 20.98 -44.36
CA ASP A 220 34.69 22.11 -45.32
C ASP A 220 34.45 23.48 -44.64
N SER A 221 35.54 24.16 -44.26
CA SER A 221 35.49 25.34 -43.37
C SER A 221 35.29 26.71 -44.05
N SER A 222 35.33 26.84 -45.37
CA SER A 222 35.37 28.20 -45.99
C SER A 222 34.14 28.60 -46.83
N VAL A 223 33.37 27.66 -47.39
CA VAL A 223 32.24 28.01 -48.29
C VAL A 223 30.88 27.51 -47.78
N GLN A 224 30.85 26.53 -46.87
CA GLN A 224 29.59 25.98 -46.36
C GLN A 224 29.07 26.64 -45.09
N GLY A 225 29.82 27.47 -44.37
CA GLY A 225 29.28 28.19 -43.20
C GLY A 225 27.98 28.95 -43.52
N SER A 226 27.87 29.51 -44.74
CA SER A 226 26.64 30.13 -45.23
C SER A 226 25.55 29.12 -45.60
N ARG A 227 25.92 27.96 -46.16
CA ARG A 227 24.97 26.93 -46.65
C ARG A 227 24.43 26.04 -45.53
N THR A 228 25.22 25.75 -44.51
CA THR A 228 24.82 25.03 -43.29
C THR A 228 24.06 25.95 -42.35
N VAL A 229 24.44 27.23 -42.21
CA VAL A 229 23.59 28.23 -41.53
C VAL A 229 22.29 28.44 -42.31
N GLN A 230 22.31 28.44 -43.65
CA GLN A 230 21.08 28.47 -44.44
C GLN A 230 20.24 27.20 -44.25
N LEU A 231 20.82 26.01 -44.27
CA LEU A 231 20.07 24.77 -44.07
C LEU A 231 19.52 24.67 -42.64
N LEU A 232 20.32 25.02 -41.63
CA LEU A 232 19.89 25.09 -40.22
C LEU A 232 18.85 26.20 -40.00
N SER A 233 18.98 27.34 -40.68
CA SER A 233 17.96 28.40 -40.64
C SER A 233 16.68 27.96 -41.35
N GLN A 234 16.78 27.18 -42.44
CA GLN A 234 15.63 26.62 -43.14
C GLN A 234 14.95 25.52 -42.34
N THR A 235 15.70 24.63 -41.67
CA THR A 235 15.11 23.62 -40.78
C THR A 235 14.56 24.25 -39.51
N HIS A 236 15.21 25.28 -38.96
CA HIS A 236 14.71 26.06 -37.85
C HIS A 236 13.45 26.84 -38.22
N GLU A 237 13.40 27.48 -39.39
CA GLU A 237 12.22 28.17 -39.90
C GLU A 237 11.11 27.17 -40.22
N ALA A 238 11.42 25.99 -40.75
CA ALA A 238 10.44 24.92 -40.95
C ALA A 238 9.88 24.39 -39.62
N LEU A 239 10.72 24.25 -38.58
CA LEU A 239 10.30 23.88 -37.24
C LEU A 239 9.45 24.98 -36.58
N ILE A 240 9.83 26.24 -36.75
CA ILE A 240 9.05 27.40 -36.31
C ILE A 240 7.71 27.44 -37.06
N GLN A 241 7.68 27.18 -38.36
CA GLN A 241 6.43 27.09 -39.12
C GLN A 241 5.55 25.92 -38.67
N GLN A 242 6.13 24.76 -38.35
CA GLN A 242 5.40 23.64 -37.77
C GLN A 242 4.85 23.96 -36.38
N HIS A 243 5.65 24.62 -35.54
CA HIS A 243 5.20 25.10 -34.23
C HIS A 243 4.11 26.17 -34.36
N LYS A 244 4.22 27.11 -35.31
CA LYS A 244 3.20 28.11 -35.61
C LYS A 244 1.92 27.46 -36.11
N LYS A 245 2.00 26.46 -37.00
CA LYS A 245 0.85 25.68 -37.48
C LYS A 245 0.16 24.92 -36.34
N GLY A 246 0.95 24.26 -35.49
CA GLY A 246 0.44 23.60 -34.28
C GLY A 246 -0.21 24.59 -33.31
N ARG A 247 0.39 25.77 -33.12
CA ARG A 247 -0.16 26.84 -32.29
C ARG A 247 -1.47 27.37 -32.86
N THR A 248 -1.54 27.67 -34.16
CA THR A 248 -2.78 28.11 -34.81
C THR A 248 -3.87 27.04 -34.77
N ALA A 249 -3.53 25.76 -34.87
CA ALA A 249 -4.50 24.68 -34.75
C ALA A 249 -5.04 24.56 -33.31
N ILE A 250 -4.18 24.74 -32.30
CA ILE A 250 -4.61 24.81 -30.89
C ILE A 250 -5.48 26.05 -30.65
N ASP A 251 -5.08 27.21 -31.15
CA ASP A 251 -5.84 28.46 -31.00
C ASP A 251 -7.20 28.36 -31.73
N GLN A 252 -7.27 27.71 -32.89
CA GLN A 252 -8.51 27.42 -33.60
C GLN A 252 -9.41 26.45 -32.83
N LEU A 253 -8.86 25.37 -32.26
CA LEU A 253 -9.61 24.44 -31.41
C LEU A 253 -10.12 25.13 -30.14
N GLN A 254 -9.31 25.98 -29.52
CA GLN A 254 -9.71 26.78 -28.36
C GLN A 254 -10.81 27.78 -28.71
N ALA A 255 -10.70 28.46 -29.85
CA ALA A 255 -11.74 29.36 -30.36
C ALA A 255 -13.05 28.61 -30.65
N GLN A 256 -12.97 27.41 -31.25
CA GLN A 256 -14.14 26.55 -31.47
C GLN A 256 -14.77 26.10 -30.14
N CYS A 257 -13.96 25.69 -29.16
CA CYS A 257 -14.47 25.35 -27.82
C CYS A 257 -15.14 26.55 -27.14
N HIS A 258 -14.61 27.76 -27.30
CA HIS A 258 -15.23 29.00 -26.80
C HIS A 258 -16.53 29.31 -27.53
N GLU A 259 -16.56 29.19 -28.86
CA GLU A 259 -17.76 29.43 -29.65
C GLU A 259 -18.88 28.43 -29.33
N TYR A 260 -18.53 27.15 -29.10
CA TYR A 260 -19.48 26.16 -28.60
C TYR A 260 -19.96 26.48 -27.18
N SER A 261 -19.08 26.93 -26.29
CA SER A 261 -19.49 27.40 -24.95
C SER A 261 -20.45 28.59 -25.02
N ASP A 262 -20.15 29.60 -25.83
CA ASP A 262 -21.01 30.78 -26.02
C ASP A 262 -22.34 30.40 -26.64
N ARG A 263 -22.36 29.44 -27.58
CA ARG A 263 -23.58 28.93 -28.19
C ARG A 263 -24.43 28.16 -27.19
N VAL A 264 -23.81 27.35 -26.33
CA VAL A 264 -24.49 26.66 -25.23
C VAL A 264 -25.05 27.69 -24.23
N LEU A 265 -24.30 28.75 -23.92
CA LEU A 265 -24.74 29.81 -23.01
C LEU A 265 -25.92 30.60 -23.59
N ARG A 266 -25.87 30.98 -24.89
CA ARG A 266 -26.98 31.63 -25.59
C ARG A 266 -28.23 30.77 -25.60
N LEU A 267 -28.10 29.48 -25.93
CA LEU A 267 -29.21 28.54 -25.91
C LEU A 267 -29.75 28.33 -24.49
N LYS A 268 -28.89 28.33 -23.45
CA LYS A 268 -29.31 28.26 -22.04
C LYS A 268 -30.14 29.49 -21.65
N ASN A 269 -29.72 30.68 -22.05
CA ASN A 269 -30.45 31.93 -21.80
C ASN A 269 -31.77 32.01 -22.57
N GLU A 270 -31.80 31.63 -23.86
CA GLU A 270 -33.02 31.54 -24.66
C GLU A 270 -34.01 30.53 -24.07
N LEU A 271 -33.51 29.38 -23.61
CA LEU A 271 -34.31 28.37 -22.93
C LEU A 271 -34.88 28.91 -21.60
N GLN A 272 -34.10 29.67 -20.83
CA GLN A 272 -34.60 30.30 -19.60
C GLN A 272 -35.67 31.36 -19.89
N MET A 273 -35.47 32.22 -20.89
CA MET A 273 -36.46 33.23 -21.27
C MET A 273 -37.75 32.61 -21.82
N THR A 274 -37.65 31.54 -22.60
CA THR A 274 -38.84 30.81 -23.09
C THR A 274 -39.55 30.06 -21.96
N LYS A 275 -38.81 29.49 -20.99
CA LYS A 275 -39.39 28.92 -19.77
C LYS A 275 -40.15 29.96 -18.96
N HIS A 276 -39.57 31.14 -18.73
CA HIS A 276 -40.24 32.22 -18.00
C HIS A 276 -41.52 32.68 -18.71
N ARG A 277 -41.47 32.88 -20.04
CA ARG A 277 -42.67 33.25 -20.83
C ARG A 277 -43.74 32.15 -20.78
N LEU A 278 -43.33 30.88 -20.73
CA LEU A 278 -44.26 29.76 -20.62
C LEU A 278 -44.87 29.67 -19.21
N GLU A 279 -44.11 29.98 -18.16
CA GLU A 279 -44.58 30.08 -16.78
C GLU A 279 -45.56 31.24 -16.59
N GLU A 280 -45.30 32.40 -17.19
CA GLU A 280 -46.24 33.53 -17.19
C GLU A 280 -47.55 33.14 -17.90
N LYS A 281 -47.46 32.51 -19.08
CA LYS A 281 -48.64 32.07 -19.83
C LYS A 281 -49.37 30.91 -19.19
N SER A 282 -48.69 30.00 -18.52
CA SER A 282 -49.35 28.95 -17.73
C SER A 282 -50.03 29.55 -16.50
N GLY A 283 -49.41 30.52 -15.84
CA GLY A 283 -50.02 31.31 -14.77
C GLY A 283 -51.29 32.01 -15.24
N GLU A 284 -51.26 32.78 -16.33
CA GLU A 284 -52.45 33.42 -16.92
C GLU A 284 -53.55 32.40 -17.25
N LEU A 285 -53.16 31.24 -17.77
CA LEU A 285 -54.07 30.15 -18.13
C LEU A 285 -54.72 29.52 -16.90
N ASP A 286 -53.99 29.34 -15.80
CA ASP A 286 -54.54 28.79 -14.57
C ASP A 286 -55.46 29.79 -13.87
N HIS A 287 -55.14 31.09 -13.91
CA HIS A 287 -56.07 32.15 -13.50
C HIS A 287 -57.36 32.14 -14.34
N SER A 288 -57.24 31.93 -15.67
CA SER A 288 -58.37 31.76 -16.58
C SER A 288 -59.20 30.51 -16.24
N LYS A 289 -58.56 29.36 -16.00
CA LYS A 289 -59.23 28.12 -15.59
C LYS A 289 -59.93 28.28 -14.24
N ASP A 290 -59.34 28.98 -13.29
CA ASP A 290 -59.95 29.19 -11.97
C ASP A 290 -61.11 30.19 -12.02
N ARG A 291 -61.07 31.19 -12.92
CA ARG A 291 -62.27 31.97 -13.25
C ARG A 291 -63.35 31.08 -13.87
N LEU A 292 -62.98 30.21 -14.82
CA LEU A 292 -63.93 29.30 -15.46
C LEU A 292 -64.51 28.29 -14.48
N ARG A 293 -63.72 27.74 -13.56
CA ARG A 293 -64.17 26.84 -12.49
C ARG A 293 -65.09 27.57 -11.52
N ARG A 294 -64.82 28.84 -11.20
CA ARG A 294 -65.72 29.68 -10.40
C ARG A 294 -67.05 29.92 -11.11
N MET A 295 -67.02 30.30 -12.40
CA MET A 295 -68.21 30.42 -13.24
C MET A 295 -68.95 29.08 -13.40
N HIS A 296 -68.24 27.98 -13.54
CA HIS A 296 -68.86 26.66 -13.68
C HIS A 296 -69.51 26.22 -12.38
N ARG A 297 -68.90 26.49 -11.22
CA ARG A 297 -69.51 26.26 -9.91
C ARG A 297 -70.68 27.21 -9.62
N THR A 298 -70.76 28.40 -10.22
CA THR A 298 -71.97 29.24 -10.13
C THR A 298 -73.04 28.74 -11.09
N MET A 299 -72.67 28.38 -12.32
CA MET A 299 -73.57 27.78 -13.31
C MET A 299 -74.09 26.40 -12.90
N GLU A 300 -73.32 25.58 -12.18
CA GLU A 300 -73.81 24.31 -11.61
C GLU A 300 -74.71 24.54 -10.41
N ARG A 301 -74.48 25.59 -9.60
CA ARG A 301 -75.42 25.99 -8.55
C ARG A 301 -76.73 26.53 -9.15
N GLU A 302 -76.64 27.25 -10.27
CA GLU A 302 -77.79 27.73 -11.04
C GLU A 302 -78.48 26.60 -11.81
N LYS A 303 -77.76 25.61 -12.36
CA LYS A 303 -78.34 24.40 -13.00
C LYS A 303 -78.92 23.43 -11.99
N SER A 304 -78.32 23.29 -10.80
CA SER A 304 -78.90 22.50 -9.70
C SER A 304 -80.18 23.16 -9.18
N ALA A 305 -80.27 24.50 -9.22
CA ALA A 305 -81.50 25.24 -8.96
C ALA A 305 -82.50 25.20 -10.13
N SER A 306 -82.04 25.13 -11.39
CA SER A 306 -82.87 25.15 -12.61
C SER A 306 -83.35 23.75 -13.05
N MET A 307 -82.69 22.66 -12.67
CA MET A 307 -83.14 21.27 -12.92
C MET A 307 -84.35 20.85 -12.06
N LEU A 308 -84.73 21.68 -11.08
CA LEU A 308 -86.00 21.60 -10.35
C LEU A 308 -87.10 22.53 -10.94
N GLY A 309 -86.85 23.19 -12.07
CA GLY A 309 -87.82 24.09 -12.67
C GLY A 309 -87.53 24.41 -14.13
N ALA A 310 -87.87 23.50 -15.04
CA ALA A 310 -88.07 23.83 -16.46
C ALA A 310 -88.83 22.70 -17.20
N ALA A 311 -90.07 22.47 -16.79
CA ALA A 311 -91.13 22.10 -17.71
C ALA A 311 -91.94 23.39 -17.97
N ALA A 312 -91.71 24.07 -19.11
CA ALA A 312 -92.66 24.94 -19.81
C ALA A 312 -91.98 25.84 -20.88
N ASP A 313 -92.60 25.81 -22.06
CA ASP A 313 -92.87 26.93 -23.00
C ASP A 313 -91.85 27.50 -24.01
N TYR A 314 -92.23 27.31 -25.29
CA TYR A 314 -92.28 28.21 -26.48
C TYR A 314 -91.51 29.56 -26.41
N GLY A 315 -90.82 30.07 -27.44
CA GLY A 315 -90.94 29.95 -28.89
C GLY A 315 -91.52 31.24 -29.51
N ALA A 316 -90.72 32.04 -30.24
CA ALA A 316 -91.15 32.91 -31.37
C ALA A 316 -89.98 33.78 -31.92
N GLY A 317 -89.78 33.72 -33.25
CA GLY A 317 -88.91 34.60 -34.03
C GLY A 317 -89.71 35.65 -34.82
N VAL A 318 -89.01 36.68 -35.30
CA VAL A 318 -89.55 37.82 -36.06
C VAL A 318 -88.88 37.88 -37.43
N ASP A 319 -89.68 38.11 -38.48
CA ASP A 319 -89.33 38.15 -39.90
C ASP A 319 -89.51 39.57 -40.47
N PHE A 320 -88.71 39.98 -41.47
CA PHE A 320 -88.80 41.30 -42.13
C PHE A 320 -88.70 41.17 -43.66
N GLY A 321 -89.74 41.65 -44.37
CA GLY A 321 -89.92 41.64 -45.83
C GLY A 321 -89.00 42.60 -46.59
N LEU A 322 -88.57 42.28 -47.82
CA LEU A 322 -89.27 42.30 -49.13
C LEU A 322 -89.17 43.67 -49.82
N THR A 323 -88.67 43.69 -51.07
CA THR A 323 -89.27 44.45 -52.19
C THR A 323 -88.59 44.11 -53.52
N SER A 324 -89.37 43.65 -54.51
CA SER A 324 -89.05 43.74 -55.94
C SER A 324 -90.21 44.45 -56.64
N VAL A 325 -89.88 45.26 -57.64
CA VAL A 325 -90.82 45.95 -58.53
C VAL A 325 -90.50 45.49 -59.95
N SER A 326 -91.53 45.02 -60.68
CA SER A 326 -91.48 44.80 -62.13
C SER A 326 -92.65 45.52 -62.79
N LEU A 327 -92.36 46.28 -63.84
CA LEU A 327 -93.30 46.85 -64.80
C LEU A 327 -92.84 46.40 -66.19
N LEU A 328 -93.72 45.73 -66.93
CA LEU A 328 -93.53 45.33 -68.33
C LEU A 328 -94.56 46.06 -69.18
N GLY A 329 -94.07 46.70 -70.25
CA GLY A 329 -94.84 47.18 -71.40
C GLY A 329 -94.09 46.80 -72.69
N ASP A 330 -94.85 46.40 -73.70
CA ASP A 330 -94.52 45.77 -75.00
C ASP A 330 -93.17 46.13 -75.67
N MET A 331 -92.49 45.13 -76.25
CA MET A 331 -91.28 45.33 -77.07
C MET A 331 -91.32 44.56 -78.40
N SER A 332 -90.77 45.21 -79.45
CA SER A 332 -90.69 44.77 -80.85
C SER A 332 -89.65 43.66 -81.13
N GLU A 333 -89.66 43.08 -82.33
CA GLU A 333 -88.75 41.99 -82.78
C GLU A 333 -87.25 42.21 -82.50
N ALA A 334 -86.76 43.45 -82.46
CA ALA A 334 -85.37 43.77 -82.12
C ALA A 334 -84.98 43.38 -80.68
N THR A 335 -85.92 43.45 -79.74
CA THR A 335 -85.67 43.05 -78.34
C THR A 335 -85.61 41.56 -78.13
N ARG A 336 -86.24 40.78 -79.00
CA ARG A 336 -86.24 39.32 -78.91
C ARG A 336 -84.84 38.77 -79.20
N ASP A 337 -84.11 39.39 -80.13
CA ASP A 337 -82.73 39.03 -80.45
C ASP A 337 -81.74 39.47 -79.36
N GLU A 338 -81.94 40.64 -78.76
CA GLU A 338 -81.19 41.08 -77.58
C GLU A 338 -81.44 40.15 -76.37
N LEU A 339 -82.68 39.71 -76.16
CA LEU A 339 -83.04 38.76 -75.10
C LEU A 339 -82.41 37.39 -75.32
N LEU A 340 -82.32 36.93 -76.58
CA LEU A 340 -81.61 35.71 -76.95
C LEU A 340 -80.09 35.84 -76.75
N GLN A 341 -79.51 37.01 -77.01
CA GLN A 341 -78.10 37.27 -76.74
C GLN A 341 -77.79 37.35 -75.24
N CYS A 342 -78.63 38.03 -74.45
CA CYS A 342 -78.56 38.03 -72.98
C CYS A 342 -78.75 36.62 -72.41
N ARG A 343 -79.63 35.80 -73.00
CA ARG A 343 -79.82 34.41 -72.61
C ARG A 343 -78.59 33.56 -72.92
N ARG A 344 -77.96 33.72 -74.07
CA ARG A 344 -76.69 33.03 -74.40
C ARG A 344 -75.56 33.44 -73.45
N LEU A 345 -75.44 34.73 -73.13
CA LEU A 345 -74.44 35.22 -72.17
C LEU A 345 -74.71 34.71 -70.75
N ALA A 346 -75.98 34.63 -70.34
CA ALA A 346 -76.37 34.07 -69.05
C ALA A 346 -76.04 32.57 -68.97
N ILE A 347 -76.25 31.81 -70.06
CA ILE A 347 -75.86 30.39 -70.15
C ILE A 347 -74.34 30.23 -70.04
N SER A 348 -73.55 31.06 -70.74
CA SER A 348 -72.08 31.03 -70.65
C SER A 348 -71.56 31.36 -69.24
N ARG A 349 -72.16 32.34 -68.57
CA ARG A 349 -71.82 32.67 -67.18
C ARG A 349 -72.25 31.57 -66.21
N GLN A 350 -73.36 30.91 -66.50
CA GLN A 350 -73.84 29.78 -65.69
C GLN A 350 -72.88 28.59 -65.80
N THR A 351 -72.38 28.26 -66.99
CA THR A 351 -71.40 27.19 -67.17
C THR A 351 -70.08 27.49 -66.48
N GLU A 352 -69.57 28.73 -66.55
CA GLU A 352 -68.36 29.14 -65.80
C GLU A 352 -68.57 29.04 -64.27
N VAL A 353 -69.72 29.48 -63.77
CA VAL A 353 -70.04 29.35 -62.33
C VAL A 353 -70.14 27.89 -61.91
N ASP A 354 -70.68 27.02 -62.75
CA ASP A 354 -70.81 25.60 -62.44
C ASP A 354 -69.44 24.88 -62.52
N GLU A 355 -68.54 25.28 -63.42
CA GLU A 355 -67.14 24.83 -63.42
C GLU A 355 -66.38 25.31 -62.16
N MET A 356 -66.54 26.57 -61.77
CA MET A 356 -65.91 27.11 -60.55
C MET A 356 -66.45 26.45 -59.27
N LYS A 357 -67.75 26.11 -59.24
CA LYS A 357 -68.32 25.31 -58.15
C LYS A 357 -67.74 23.90 -58.11
N GLY A 358 -67.54 23.27 -59.26
CA GLY A 358 -66.87 21.97 -59.36
C GLY A 358 -65.45 22.01 -58.77
N GLN A 359 -64.68 23.05 -59.09
CA GLN A 359 -63.33 23.25 -58.53
C GLN A 359 -63.36 23.52 -57.02
N ASP A 360 -64.31 24.33 -56.53
CA ASP A 360 -64.45 24.58 -55.08
C ASP A 360 -64.83 23.29 -54.33
N THR A 361 -65.69 22.44 -54.89
CA THR A 361 -66.01 21.13 -54.29
C THR A 361 -64.80 20.20 -54.24
N GLN A 362 -64.00 20.13 -55.30
CA GLN A 362 -62.78 19.30 -55.33
C GLN A 362 -61.74 19.77 -54.31
N LEU A 363 -61.48 21.08 -54.24
CA LEU A 363 -60.55 21.63 -53.26
C LEU A 363 -61.03 21.43 -51.82
N ARG A 364 -62.33 21.52 -51.56
CA ARG A 364 -62.91 21.23 -50.25
C ARG A 364 -62.77 19.76 -49.87
N GLU A 365 -63.01 18.84 -50.80
CA GLU A 365 -62.80 17.40 -50.58
C GLU A 365 -61.33 17.08 -50.29
N GLU A 366 -60.38 17.70 -50.98
CA GLU A 366 -58.94 17.54 -50.71
C GLU A 366 -58.53 18.11 -49.34
N VAL A 367 -59.09 19.25 -48.94
CA VAL A 367 -58.86 19.86 -47.62
C VAL A 367 -59.47 19.01 -46.51
N GLU A 368 -60.69 18.47 -46.68
CA GLU A 368 -61.30 17.57 -45.71
C GLU A 368 -60.52 16.25 -45.60
N LYS A 369 -60.07 15.69 -46.72
CA LYS A 369 -59.27 14.46 -46.74
C LYS A 369 -57.92 14.63 -46.03
N THR A 370 -57.24 15.75 -46.24
CA THR A 370 -55.98 16.07 -45.55
C THR A 370 -56.20 16.40 -44.07
N ARG A 371 -57.29 17.09 -43.71
CA ARG A 371 -57.68 17.30 -42.30
C ARG A 371 -57.97 15.99 -41.57
N ALA A 372 -58.73 15.09 -42.20
CA ALA A 372 -59.04 13.79 -41.62
C ALA A 372 -57.77 12.94 -41.42
N GLN A 373 -56.80 13.03 -42.34
CA GLN A 373 -55.49 12.39 -42.20
C GLN A 373 -54.65 12.98 -41.06
N LEU A 374 -54.74 14.29 -40.80
CA LEU A 374 -54.05 14.93 -39.67
C LEU A 374 -54.71 14.61 -38.32
N GLY A 375 -56.04 14.58 -38.27
CA GLY A 375 -56.82 14.33 -37.05
C GLY A 375 -56.75 12.87 -36.55
N HIS A 376 -56.50 11.90 -37.44
CA HIS A 376 -56.37 10.48 -37.11
C HIS A 376 -54.91 9.97 -37.03
N MET A 377 -53.97 10.81 -36.60
CA MET A 377 -52.61 10.36 -36.30
C MET A 377 -52.56 9.65 -34.94
N SER A 378 -52.61 8.31 -34.94
CA SER A 378 -52.60 7.50 -33.71
C SER A 378 -51.31 7.64 -32.90
N GLU A 379 -51.40 7.47 -31.57
CA GLU A 379 -50.26 7.58 -30.65
C GLU A 379 -49.18 6.52 -30.92
N GLU A 380 -49.57 5.34 -31.41
CA GLU A 380 -48.66 4.32 -31.94
C GLU A 380 -47.86 4.83 -33.14
N LYS A 381 -48.47 5.55 -34.09
CA LYS A 381 -47.73 6.13 -35.23
C LYS A 381 -46.77 7.25 -34.81
N ILE A 382 -47.09 7.97 -33.72
CA ILE A 382 -46.21 8.99 -33.15
C ILE A 382 -45.04 8.34 -32.39
N GLN A 383 -45.27 7.26 -31.64
CA GLN A 383 -44.20 6.46 -31.04
C GLN A 383 -43.37 5.72 -32.09
N ASP A 384 -43.98 5.29 -33.19
CA ASP A 384 -43.32 4.68 -34.33
C ASP A 384 -42.55 5.66 -35.19
N SER A 385 -42.82 6.97 -35.03
CA SER A 385 -42.06 8.03 -35.66
C SER A 385 -40.58 7.87 -35.35
N GLN A 386 -39.78 7.91 -36.41
CA GLN A 386 -38.34 7.77 -36.36
C GLN A 386 -37.69 8.76 -35.38
N HIS A 387 -38.29 9.94 -35.20
CA HIS A 387 -37.84 10.97 -34.27
C HIS A 387 -38.02 10.57 -32.79
N VAL A 388 -39.17 9.98 -32.44
CA VAL A 388 -39.46 9.56 -31.05
C VAL A 388 -38.63 8.32 -30.68
N LYS A 389 -38.49 7.36 -31.61
CA LYS A 389 -37.57 6.22 -31.46
C LYS A 389 -36.13 6.68 -31.27
N ALA A 390 -35.65 7.62 -32.08
CA ALA A 390 -34.31 8.18 -31.94
C ALA A 390 -34.11 8.88 -30.58
N LEU A 391 -35.11 9.63 -30.11
CA LEU A 391 -35.06 10.31 -28.81
C LEU A 391 -35.07 9.32 -27.63
N LEU A 392 -35.86 8.24 -27.71
CA LEU A 392 -35.88 7.19 -26.69
C LEU A 392 -34.55 6.43 -26.62
N VAL A 393 -33.96 6.11 -27.77
CA VAL A 393 -32.62 5.50 -27.85
C VAL A 393 -31.56 6.43 -27.26
N GLN A 394 -31.60 7.73 -27.57
CA GLN A 394 -30.71 8.72 -26.94
C GLN A 394 -30.93 8.83 -25.42
N MET A 395 -32.18 8.83 -24.95
CA MET A 395 -32.47 8.85 -23.50
C MET A 395 -31.95 7.59 -22.81
N GLN A 396 -32.07 6.43 -23.44
CA GLN A 396 -31.53 5.18 -22.92
C GLN A 396 -30.00 5.20 -22.92
N SER A 397 -29.34 5.67 -23.97
CA SER A 397 -27.87 5.74 -24.02
C SER A 397 -27.33 6.67 -22.92
N VAL A 398 -27.92 7.85 -22.74
CA VAL A 398 -27.53 8.80 -21.68
C VAL A 398 -27.77 8.22 -20.27
N ARG A 399 -28.82 7.41 -20.07
CA ARG A 399 -29.03 6.71 -18.80
C ARG A 399 -27.95 5.66 -18.53
N HIS A 400 -27.65 4.81 -19.52
CA HIS A 400 -26.59 3.82 -19.38
C HIS A 400 -25.23 4.47 -19.15
N GLU A 401 -24.91 5.57 -19.85
CA GLU A 401 -23.69 6.36 -19.60
C GLU A 401 -23.66 6.91 -18.18
N SER A 402 -24.76 7.48 -17.67
CA SER A 402 -24.86 8.00 -16.30
C SER A 402 -24.67 6.90 -15.24
N GLU A 403 -25.31 5.74 -15.42
CA GLU A 403 -25.17 4.59 -14.52
C GLU A 403 -23.76 3.98 -14.58
N PHE A 404 -23.17 3.93 -15.76
CA PHE A 404 -21.78 3.53 -15.97
C PHE A 404 -20.81 4.44 -15.22
N TYR A 405 -20.90 5.77 -15.43
CA TYR A 405 -20.05 6.73 -14.73
C TYR A 405 -20.28 6.71 -13.21
N ARG A 406 -21.51 6.49 -12.75
CA ARG A 406 -21.81 6.35 -11.32
C ARG A 406 -21.13 5.12 -10.71
N SER A 407 -21.18 3.98 -11.41
CA SER A 407 -20.54 2.74 -10.98
C SER A 407 -19.02 2.88 -10.98
N GLU A 408 -18.47 3.54 -12.00
CA GLU A 408 -17.04 3.79 -12.11
C GLU A 408 -16.53 4.73 -11.00
N VAL A 409 -17.28 5.78 -10.65
CA VAL A 409 -16.95 6.67 -9.52
C VAL A 409 -16.95 5.89 -8.19
N LEU A 410 -17.91 5.00 -7.97
CA LEU A 410 -17.94 4.17 -6.75
C LEU A 410 -16.76 3.20 -6.69
N ARG A 411 -16.41 2.58 -7.83
CA ARG A 411 -15.24 1.70 -7.96
C ARG A 411 -13.95 2.46 -7.65
N LEU A 412 -13.75 3.62 -8.28
CA LEU A 412 -12.57 4.47 -8.05
C LEU A 412 -12.46 4.97 -6.59
N ARG A 413 -13.60 5.24 -5.92
CA ARG A 413 -13.61 5.58 -4.49
C ARG A 413 -13.16 4.41 -3.61
N SER A 414 -13.65 3.20 -3.87
CA SER A 414 -13.20 1.99 -3.16
C SER A 414 -11.71 1.76 -3.35
N ASP A 415 -11.23 1.84 -4.60
CA ASP A 415 -9.80 1.67 -4.92
C ASP A 415 -8.93 2.72 -4.19
N LEU A 416 -9.40 3.97 -4.09
CA LEU A 416 -8.72 5.04 -3.35
C LEU A 416 -8.67 4.76 -1.85
N ASP A 417 -9.77 4.30 -1.25
CA ASP A 417 -9.80 3.94 0.17
C ASP A 417 -8.89 2.74 0.49
N ASP A 418 -8.83 1.75 -0.41
CA ASP A 418 -7.92 0.61 -0.32
C ASP A 418 -6.45 1.06 -0.48
N LEU A 419 -6.15 1.96 -1.42
CA LEU A 419 -4.82 2.56 -1.54
C LEU A 419 -4.43 3.37 -0.30
N HIS A 420 -5.34 4.16 0.27
CA HIS A 420 -5.09 4.94 1.48
C HIS A 420 -4.88 4.05 2.70
N SER A 421 -5.63 2.96 2.83
CA SER A 421 -5.49 2.02 3.95
C SER A 421 -4.21 1.18 3.84
N SER A 422 -3.86 0.72 2.65
CA SER A 422 -2.61 0.00 2.39
C SER A 422 -1.38 0.90 2.57
N ARG A 423 -1.44 2.16 2.11
CA ARG A 423 -0.38 3.13 2.34
C ARG A 423 -0.20 3.46 3.82
N ARG A 424 -1.28 3.68 4.58
CA ARG A 424 -1.18 3.92 6.03
C ARG A 424 -0.50 2.75 6.74
N LYS A 425 -0.94 1.52 6.46
CA LYS A 425 -0.29 0.31 7.00
C LYS A 425 1.18 0.24 6.63
N PHE A 426 1.52 0.53 5.37
CA PHE A 426 2.91 0.53 4.90
C PHE A 426 3.78 1.58 5.63
N VAL A 427 3.26 2.81 5.79
CA VAL A 427 3.95 3.87 6.55
C VAL A 427 4.12 3.45 8.00
N ASP A 428 3.06 2.97 8.68
CA ASP A 428 3.13 2.52 10.07
C ASP A 428 4.14 1.37 10.25
N THR A 429 4.20 0.43 9.29
CA THR A 429 5.19 -0.67 9.32
C THR A 429 6.61 -0.15 9.14
N LEU A 430 6.84 0.78 8.21
CA LEU A 430 8.16 1.37 8.00
C LEU A 430 8.61 2.19 9.20
N GLU A 431 7.71 3.01 9.77
CA GLU A 431 7.99 3.80 10.97
C GLU A 431 8.35 2.89 12.17
N ASN A 432 7.62 1.80 12.35
CA ASN A 432 7.90 0.83 13.41
C ASN A 432 9.21 0.07 13.18
N GLU A 433 9.49 -0.37 11.95
CA GLU A 433 10.76 -1.01 11.61
C GLU A 433 11.94 -0.08 11.86
N GLU A 434 11.85 1.17 11.43
CA GLU A 434 12.87 2.19 11.63
C GLU A 434 13.06 2.53 13.12
N LYS A 435 11.96 2.66 13.87
CA LYS A 435 12.00 2.87 15.32
C LYS A 435 12.66 1.69 16.03
N ASN A 436 12.34 0.46 15.63
CA ASN A 436 12.94 -0.76 16.20
C ASN A 436 14.43 -0.87 15.84
N ARG A 437 14.83 -0.57 14.60
CA ARG A 437 16.25 -0.53 14.18
C ARG A 437 17.04 0.51 14.97
N ARG A 438 16.49 1.72 15.16
CA ARG A 438 17.11 2.77 15.99
C ARG A 438 17.25 2.35 17.44
N ALA A 439 16.19 1.81 18.04
CA ALA A 439 16.23 1.32 19.41
C ALA A 439 17.27 0.21 19.60
N ALA A 440 17.44 -0.68 18.61
CA ALA A 440 18.47 -1.71 18.63
C ALA A 440 19.89 -1.12 18.60
N LEU A 441 20.18 -0.20 17.67
CA LEU A 441 21.48 0.48 17.58
C LEU A 441 21.78 1.31 18.84
N GLU A 442 20.79 2.02 19.38
CA GLU A 442 20.93 2.75 20.65
C GLU A 442 21.20 1.84 21.83
N ALA A 443 20.57 0.66 21.88
CA ALA A 443 20.82 -0.35 22.91
C ALA A 443 22.23 -0.95 22.79
N GLU A 444 22.71 -1.20 21.57
CA GLU A 444 24.09 -1.62 21.31
C GLU A 444 25.11 -0.56 21.72
N LEU A 445 24.86 0.72 21.39
CA LEU A 445 25.71 1.83 21.82
C LEU A 445 25.78 1.92 23.34
N LYS A 446 24.65 1.83 24.05
CA LYS A 446 24.62 1.82 25.52
C LYS A 446 25.39 0.64 26.12
N LYS A 447 25.28 -0.55 25.52
CA LYS A 447 26.06 -1.73 25.94
C LYS A 447 27.55 -1.50 25.74
N LEU A 448 27.96 -1.03 24.56
CA LEU A 448 29.38 -0.72 24.26
C LEU A 448 29.92 0.37 25.19
N GLU A 449 29.14 1.41 25.51
CA GLU A 449 29.53 2.45 26.48
C GLU A 449 29.72 1.91 27.89
N SER A 450 28.82 1.03 28.35
CA SER A 450 28.95 0.33 29.63
C SER A 450 30.20 -0.56 29.66
N ASP A 451 30.44 -1.33 28.59
CA ASP A 451 31.61 -2.20 28.49
C ASP A 451 32.92 -1.42 28.42
N ILE A 452 32.96 -0.32 27.65
CA ILE A 452 34.11 0.60 27.62
C ILE A 452 34.40 1.14 29.02
N SER A 453 33.37 1.56 29.76
CA SER A 453 33.53 2.08 31.13
C SER A 453 34.10 1.00 32.06
N ARG A 454 33.55 -0.21 32.02
CA ARG A 454 34.05 -1.35 32.80
C ARG A 454 35.51 -1.71 32.47
N VAL A 455 35.86 -1.74 31.17
CA VAL A 455 37.23 -2.05 30.74
C VAL A 455 38.19 -0.93 31.15
N ARG A 456 37.79 0.35 31.05
CA ARG A 456 38.58 1.49 31.54
C ARG A 456 38.82 1.40 33.05
N ASP A 457 37.80 1.11 33.85
CA ASP A 457 37.96 0.91 35.29
C ASP A 457 38.96 -0.21 35.60
N SER A 458 38.88 -1.33 34.86
CA SER A 458 39.81 -2.44 35.03
C SER A 458 41.25 -2.07 34.63
N ARG A 459 41.42 -1.33 33.52
CA ARG A 459 42.72 -0.81 33.07
C ARG A 459 43.32 0.11 34.14
N ASP A 460 42.52 1.03 34.68
CA ASP A 460 42.99 2.03 35.63
C ASP A 460 43.39 1.38 36.96
N ARG A 461 42.68 0.32 37.38
CA ARG A 461 43.10 -0.52 38.52
C ARG A 461 44.45 -1.19 38.28
N PHE A 462 44.65 -1.83 37.12
CA PHE A 462 45.93 -2.46 36.79
C PHE A 462 47.06 -1.43 36.65
N GLN A 463 46.76 -0.26 36.08
CA GLN A 463 47.72 0.85 35.99
C GLN A 463 48.15 1.32 37.38
N GLN A 464 47.20 1.54 38.29
CA GLN A 464 47.50 1.94 39.65
C GLN A 464 48.30 0.87 40.41
N MET A 465 47.95 -0.42 40.24
CA MET A 465 48.70 -1.53 40.84
C MET A 465 50.14 -1.60 40.32
N TYR A 466 50.32 -1.39 39.01
CA TYR A 466 51.63 -1.36 38.36
C TYR A 466 52.48 -0.19 38.87
N GLU A 467 51.94 1.04 38.85
CA GLU A 467 52.62 2.24 39.35
C GLU A 467 52.99 2.11 40.84
N ASN A 468 52.08 1.59 41.67
CA ASN A 468 52.34 1.34 43.09
C ASN A 468 53.44 0.29 43.31
N ARG A 469 53.56 -0.71 42.44
CA ARG A 469 54.64 -1.71 42.55
C ARG A 469 55.97 -1.14 42.08
N CYS A 470 55.99 -0.40 40.97
CA CYS A 470 57.20 0.28 40.47
C CYS A 470 57.75 1.28 41.49
N THR A 471 56.91 2.15 42.06
CA THR A 471 57.33 3.12 43.09
C THR A 471 57.89 2.45 44.34
N LYS A 472 57.30 1.32 44.78
CA LYS A 472 57.87 0.52 45.88
C LYS A 472 59.21 -0.09 45.51
N ASP A 473 59.35 -0.59 44.29
CA ASP A 473 60.61 -1.17 43.80
C ASP A 473 61.72 -0.13 43.68
N ASP A 474 61.40 1.08 43.21
CA ASP A 474 62.32 2.22 43.19
C ASP A 474 62.79 2.60 44.60
N TYR A 475 61.87 2.62 45.58
CA TYR A 475 62.21 2.86 46.97
C TYR A 475 63.07 1.76 47.58
N GLU A 476 62.72 0.49 47.35
CA GLU A 476 63.54 -0.67 47.76
C GLU A 476 64.93 -0.61 47.10
N MET A 477 65.02 -0.21 45.84
CA MET A 477 66.28 -0.04 45.11
C MET A 477 67.14 1.05 45.76
N GLN A 478 66.57 2.20 46.11
CA GLN A 478 67.27 3.28 46.82
C GLN A 478 67.77 2.82 48.20
N GLN A 479 66.93 2.14 48.98
CA GLN A 479 67.35 1.58 50.28
C GLN A 479 68.48 0.57 50.11
N ASN A 480 68.40 -0.32 49.11
CA ASN A 480 69.46 -1.29 48.83
C ASN A 480 70.75 -0.60 48.35
N GLN A 481 70.68 0.55 47.68
CA GLN A 481 71.86 1.36 47.34
C GLN A 481 72.53 1.93 48.61
N GLU A 482 71.75 2.45 49.57
CA GLU A 482 72.30 2.94 50.84
C GLU A 482 72.91 1.81 51.68
N ILE A 483 72.25 0.64 51.77
CA ILE A 483 72.80 -0.54 52.43
C ILE A 483 74.09 -0.98 51.76
N ARG A 484 74.16 -0.98 50.42
CA ARG A 484 75.39 -1.31 49.68
C ARG A 484 76.52 -0.36 49.98
N LYS A 485 76.26 0.96 50.09
CA LYS A 485 77.29 1.93 50.51
C LYS A 485 77.82 1.59 51.89
N ILE A 486 76.95 1.34 52.87
CA ILE A 486 77.36 0.97 54.24
C ILE A 486 78.14 -0.36 54.24
N ALA A 487 77.67 -1.38 53.53
CA ALA A 487 78.34 -2.67 53.44
C ALA A 487 79.74 -2.54 52.81
N ASN A 488 79.88 -1.75 51.74
CA ASN A 488 81.16 -1.47 51.12
C ASN A 488 82.10 -0.73 52.08
N THR A 489 81.63 0.30 52.80
CA THR A 489 82.47 0.99 53.81
C THR A 489 82.92 0.06 54.94
N ARG A 490 82.07 -0.89 55.37
CA ARG A 490 82.45 -1.91 56.37
C ARG A 490 83.45 -2.90 55.80
N LYS A 491 83.27 -3.34 54.55
CA LYS A 491 84.21 -4.19 53.85
C LYS A 491 85.58 -3.51 53.73
N ASP A 492 85.62 -2.24 53.34
CA ASP A 492 86.86 -1.46 53.25
C ASP A 492 87.55 -1.29 54.61
N ARG A 493 86.77 -1.15 55.69
CA ARG A 493 87.32 -1.15 57.05
C ARG A 493 87.89 -2.51 57.44
N ILE A 494 87.20 -3.61 57.12
CA ILE A 494 87.69 -4.96 57.38
C ILE A 494 88.98 -5.21 56.59
N THR A 495 89.04 -4.85 55.30
CA THR A 495 90.26 -5.02 54.50
C THR A 495 91.42 -4.19 55.04
N SER A 496 91.17 -2.95 55.49
CA SER A 496 92.17 -2.13 56.19
C SER A 496 92.66 -2.80 57.47
N LEU A 497 91.75 -3.28 58.33
CA LEU A 497 92.12 -3.93 59.59
C LEU A 497 92.88 -5.24 59.36
N THR A 498 92.49 -6.03 58.35
CA THR A 498 93.21 -7.24 57.96
C THR A 498 94.62 -6.91 57.48
N ALA A 499 94.79 -5.84 56.70
CA ALA A 499 96.11 -5.37 56.31
C ALA A 499 96.95 -4.89 57.51
N ASP A 500 96.33 -4.22 58.49
CA ASP A 500 97.00 -3.80 59.72
C ASP A 500 97.41 -5.01 60.59
N ILE A 501 96.55 -6.02 60.74
CA ILE A 501 96.86 -7.28 61.42
C ILE A 501 98.03 -7.98 60.72
N GLN A 502 98.02 -8.06 59.39
CA GLN A 502 99.12 -8.63 58.61
C GLN A 502 100.43 -7.87 58.85
N ARG A 503 100.41 -6.53 58.86
CA ARG A 503 101.59 -5.72 59.18
C ARG A 503 102.09 -5.94 60.61
N LEU A 504 101.19 -6.05 61.58
CA LEU A 504 101.57 -6.32 62.97
C LEU A 504 102.14 -7.72 63.13
N GLN A 505 101.56 -8.72 62.45
CA GLN A 505 102.06 -10.09 62.42
C GLN A 505 103.45 -10.18 61.77
N THR A 506 103.69 -9.51 60.64
CA THR A 506 105.04 -9.45 60.04
C THR A 506 106.05 -8.79 60.97
N MET A 507 105.68 -7.70 61.68
CA MET A 507 106.57 -7.05 62.64
C MET A 507 106.86 -7.91 63.87
N LEU A 508 105.87 -8.61 64.43
CA LEU A 508 106.08 -9.55 65.54
C LEU A 508 107.03 -10.67 65.16
N VAL A 509 106.86 -11.22 63.96
CA VAL A 509 107.68 -12.32 63.46
C VAL A 509 109.07 -11.84 63.02
N ALA A 510 109.25 -10.56 62.67
CA ALA A 510 110.58 -9.98 62.48
C ALA A 510 111.38 -9.88 63.79
N ASN A 511 110.68 -9.73 64.92
CA ASN A 511 111.28 -9.59 66.26
C ASN A 511 111.54 -10.93 66.95
N SER A 512 110.86 -12.01 66.53
CA SER A 512 111.27 -13.39 66.84
C SER A 512 112.26 -13.82 65.75
N ASP A 513 113.45 -14.32 66.06
CA ASP A 513 114.51 -14.62 65.07
C ASP A 513 114.21 -15.79 64.08
N ASP A 514 112.96 -15.96 63.64
CA ASP A 514 112.46 -17.05 62.81
C ASP A 514 112.13 -16.57 61.38
N TRP A 515 113.15 -16.60 60.52
CA TRP A 515 113.10 -16.11 59.14
C TRP A 515 112.05 -16.80 58.26
N GLU A 516 111.76 -18.08 58.49
CA GLU A 516 110.79 -18.84 57.70
C GLU A 516 109.36 -18.32 57.92
N SER A 517 109.02 -18.07 59.18
CA SER A 517 107.77 -17.44 59.58
C SER A 517 107.68 -16.01 59.03
N TYR A 518 108.78 -15.24 59.05
CA TYR A 518 108.80 -13.86 58.54
C TYR A 518 108.55 -13.81 57.02
N ALA A 519 109.20 -14.70 56.27
CA ALA A 519 109.01 -14.84 54.83
C ALA A 519 107.58 -15.25 54.46
N PHE A 520 106.91 -16.05 55.29
CA PHE A 520 105.51 -16.44 55.11
C PHE A 520 104.55 -15.27 55.24
N TYR A 521 104.69 -14.40 56.26
CA TYR A 521 103.81 -13.24 56.42
C TYR A 521 104.15 -12.08 55.48
N LEU A 522 105.39 -11.97 55.00
CA LEU A 522 105.81 -10.96 54.02
C LEU A 522 105.24 -11.25 52.63
N LYS A 523 105.11 -12.54 52.28
CA LYS A 523 104.32 -13.01 51.14
C LYS A 523 102.86 -12.96 51.55
N GLY A 524 102.20 -11.83 51.32
CA GLY A 524 100.77 -11.68 51.61
C GLY A 524 99.92 -12.84 51.04
N PRO A 525 98.64 -12.96 51.43
CA PRO A 525 97.78 -14.14 51.15
C PRO A 525 97.45 -14.38 49.67
N SER A 526 98.20 -13.81 48.73
CA SER A 526 97.94 -13.84 47.29
C SER A 526 98.64 -14.96 46.51
N ASP A 527 99.37 -15.88 47.16
CA ASP A 527 99.95 -17.04 46.46
C ASP A 527 98.91 -18.16 46.30
N HIS A 528 98.03 -18.00 45.31
CA HIS A 528 97.17 -19.07 44.79
C HIS A 528 97.96 -20.31 44.31
N ALA A 529 99.28 -20.21 44.11
CA ALA A 529 100.11 -21.31 43.64
C ALA A 529 100.29 -22.41 44.70
N ALA A 530 100.71 -22.07 45.93
CA ALA A 530 100.95 -23.06 46.98
C ALA A 530 99.65 -23.77 47.43
N LEU A 531 98.53 -23.04 47.47
CA LEU A 531 97.22 -23.61 47.76
C LEU A 531 96.67 -24.46 46.61
N LYS A 532 97.03 -24.17 45.37
CA LYS A 532 96.66 -24.99 44.20
C LYS A 532 97.46 -26.28 44.19
N ASP A 533 98.76 -26.23 44.45
CA ASP A 533 99.63 -27.41 44.55
C ASP A 533 99.18 -28.33 45.71
N LEU A 534 98.78 -27.76 46.85
CA LEU A 534 98.20 -28.54 47.95
C LEU A 534 96.83 -29.12 47.57
N ARG A 535 95.98 -28.39 46.85
CA ARG A 535 94.64 -28.86 46.45
C ARG A 535 94.73 -29.95 45.39
N ASP A 536 95.68 -29.85 44.48
CA ASP A 536 95.94 -30.86 43.46
C ASP A 536 96.62 -32.09 44.09
N SER A 537 97.52 -31.90 45.07
CA SER A 537 98.07 -33.01 45.87
C SER A 537 97.03 -33.68 46.76
N LEU A 538 96.07 -32.92 47.33
CA LEU A 538 94.99 -33.46 48.13
C LEU A 538 94.01 -34.26 47.26
N LYS A 539 93.67 -33.76 46.07
CA LYS A 539 92.88 -34.52 45.09
C LYS A 539 93.60 -35.80 44.65
N ALA A 540 94.89 -35.72 44.36
CA ALA A 540 95.69 -36.89 44.03
C ALA A 540 95.73 -37.89 45.20
N ALA A 541 95.86 -37.40 46.44
CA ALA A 541 95.80 -38.23 47.64
C ALA A 541 94.40 -38.83 47.87
N ASP A 542 93.33 -38.09 47.63
CA ASP A 542 91.94 -38.56 47.75
C ASP A 542 91.62 -39.61 46.68
N GLU A 543 92.07 -39.42 45.43
CA GLU A 543 92.02 -40.43 44.37
C GLU A 543 92.85 -41.67 44.74
N HIS A 544 94.03 -41.47 45.34
CA HIS A 544 94.87 -42.57 45.80
C HIS A 544 94.25 -43.34 46.98
N ILE A 545 93.59 -42.65 47.90
CA ILE A 545 92.83 -43.25 49.01
C ILE A 545 91.58 -43.95 48.49
N ALA A 546 90.88 -43.41 47.48
CA ALA A 546 89.74 -44.06 46.85
C ALA A 546 90.16 -45.36 46.14
N ASN A 547 91.29 -45.33 45.41
CA ASN A 547 91.88 -46.51 44.78
C ASN A 547 92.30 -47.55 45.83
N LEU A 548 93.00 -47.13 46.89
CA LEU A 548 93.38 -48.01 48.00
C LEU A 548 92.16 -48.58 48.75
N ARG A 549 91.07 -47.82 48.88
CA ARG A 549 89.82 -48.32 49.46
C ARG A 549 89.18 -49.38 48.55
N MET A 550 89.20 -49.17 47.24
CA MET A 550 88.72 -50.16 46.27
C MET A 550 89.59 -51.42 46.27
N GLU A 551 90.92 -51.28 46.38
CA GLU A 551 91.86 -52.39 46.56
C GLU A 551 91.70 -53.10 47.91
N LEU A 552 91.37 -52.36 48.97
CA LEU A 552 91.08 -52.92 50.29
C LEU A 552 89.75 -53.65 50.28
N ASP A 553 88.72 -53.16 49.60
CA ASP A 553 87.42 -53.80 49.53
C ASP A 553 87.47 -55.08 48.67
N THR A 554 88.21 -55.06 47.56
CA THR A 554 88.52 -56.30 46.80
C THR A 554 89.39 -57.26 47.60
N SER A 555 90.35 -56.76 48.38
CA SER A 555 91.15 -57.59 49.30
C SER A 555 90.34 -58.12 50.49
N LYS A 556 89.31 -57.39 50.97
CA LYS A 556 88.38 -57.85 52.00
C LYS A 556 87.44 -58.92 51.48
N GLU A 557 87.00 -58.83 50.22
CA GLU A 557 86.25 -59.89 49.55
C GLU A 557 87.09 -61.17 49.40
N VAL A 558 88.39 -61.06 49.09
CA VAL A 558 89.35 -62.18 49.09
C VAL A 558 89.66 -62.68 50.52
N ALA A 559 89.76 -61.77 51.50
CA ALA A 559 90.02 -62.12 52.90
C ALA A 559 88.80 -62.76 53.60
N GLN A 560 87.57 -62.46 53.17
CA GLN A 560 86.36 -63.15 53.65
C GLN A 560 86.29 -64.61 53.16
N GLN A 561 87.04 -65.00 52.13
CA GLN A 561 87.11 -66.37 51.63
C GLN A 561 88.26 -67.22 52.20
N VAL A 562 89.19 -66.64 52.97
CA VAL A 562 90.33 -67.37 53.52
C VAL A 562 90.32 -67.34 55.06
N ARG A 563 90.37 -68.53 55.67
CA ARG A 563 90.46 -68.78 57.14
C ARG A 563 91.79 -68.28 57.75
N GLY A 564 92.09 -66.98 57.64
CA GLY A 564 93.35 -66.37 58.09
C GLY A 564 93.22 -65.42 59.29
N TYR A 565 92.01 -64.97 59.66
CA TYR A 565 91.82 -64.05 60.78
C TYR A 565 92.08 -64.69 62.15
N ALA A 566 91.84 -66.00 62.29
CA ALA A 566 92.13 -66.74 63.53
C ALA A 566 93.64 -66.93 63.77
N ALA A 567 94.42 -67.19 62.71
CA ALA A 567 95.87 -67.40 62.80
C ALA A 567 96.65 -66.13 63.18
N VAL A 568 96.16 -64.96 62.76
CA VAL A 568 96.76 -63.66 63.13
C VAL A 568 96.39 -63.26 64.56
N LYS A 569 95.18 -63.59 65.03
CA LYS A 569 94.81 -63.36 66.43
C LYS A 569 95.57 -64.29 67.38
N GLU A 570 95.81 -65.53 66.97
CA GLU A 570 96.66 -66.48 67.70
C GLU A 570 98.12 -66.01 67.75
N SER A 571 98.66 -65.47 66.66
CA SER A 571 100.03 -64.91 66.65
C SER A 571 100.14 -63.62 67.48
N GLU A 572 99.09 -62.80 67.54
CA GLU A 572 99.03 -61.61 68.41
C GLU A 572 98.94 -61.99 69.89
N THR A 573 98.17 -63.03 70.24
CA THR A 573 98.16 -63.57 71.62
C THR A 573 99.49 -64.23 71.97
N GLN A 574 100.12 -64.96 71.05
CA GLN A 574 101.44 -65.55 71.26
C GLN A 574 102.55 -64.49 71.40
N LEU A 575 102.46 -63.38 70.67
CA LEU A 575 103.37 -62.24 70.84
C LEU A 575 103.13 -61.50 72.16
N LYS A 576 101.87 -61.34 72.58
CA LYS A 576 101.53 -60.77 73.90
C LYS A 576 102.04 -61.66 75.05
N ASP A 577 101.93 -62.97 74.91
CA ASP A 577 102.48 -63.94 75.86
C ASP A 577 104.02 -63.95 75.84
N GLN A 578 104.66 -63.80 74.68
CA GLN A 578 106.11 -63.65 74.57
C GLN A 578 106.60 -62.35 75.21
N VAL A 579 105.87 -61.24 75.06
CA VAL A 579 106.19 -59.96 75.72
C VAL A 579 105.98 -60.05 77.23
N ALA A 580 104.95 -60.75 77.71
CA ALA A 580 104.75 -61.02 79.13
C ALA A 580 105.89 -61.89 79.70
N THR A 581 106.31 -62.93 78.96
CA THR A 581 107.45 -63.79 79.35
C THR A 581 108.78 -63.04 79.35
N LEU A 582 109.02 -62.16 78.36
CA LEU A 582 110.24 -61.34 78.27
C LEU A 582 110.26 -60.21 79.32
N SER A 583 109.11 -59.60 79.64
CA SER A 583 109.01 -58.61 80.72
C SER A 583 109.19 -59.24 82.11
N ALA A 584 108.72 -60.47 82.32
CA ALA A 584 109.03 -61.27 83.50
C ALA A 584 110.53 -61.64 83.57
N ARG A 585 111.17 -61.93 82.43
CA ARG A 585 112.62 -62.18 82.33
C ARG A 585 113.46 -60.93 82.59
N ILE A 586 112.97 -59.74 82.21
CA ILE A 586 113.58 -58.44 82.53
C ILE A 586 113.42 -58.12 84.03
N ALA A 587 112.28 -58.43 84.64
CA ALA A 587 112.10 -58.32 86.09
C ALA A 587 112.94 -59.32 86.91
N GLU A 588 113.25 -60.51 86.36
CA GLU A 588 114.22 -61.46 86.92
C GLU A 588 115.68 -60.97 86.75
N LEU A 589 116.00 -60.27 85.65
CA LEU A 589 117.33 -59.69 85.39
C LEU A 589 117.57 -58.40 86.19
N ASP A 590 116.53 -57.62 86.50
CA ASP A 590 116.62 -56.46 87.41
C ASP A 590 116.90 -56.88 88.87
N ASN A 591 116.49 -58.09 89.29
CA ASN A 591 116.77 -58.61 90.63
C ASN A 591 118.15 -59.30 90.76
N VAL A 592 118.89 -59.49 89.66
CA VAL A 592 120.21 -60.16 89.65
C VAL A 592 121.37 -59.19 89.30
N VAL A 593 121.09 -57.93 88.94
CA VAL A 593 122.13 -56.91 88.69
C VAL A 593 122.13 -55.85 89.79
N GLY A 594 122.42 -56.30 91.02
CA GLY A 594 122.94 -55.44 92.08
C GLY A 594 124.42 -55.13 91.84
N SER A 595 124.73 -53.87 91.57
CA SER A 595 126.07 -53.24 91.56
C SER A 595 127.08 -53.74 90.50
N GLY A 596 127.32 -52.89 89.47
CA GLY A 596 128.52 -52.99 88.62
C GLY A 596 128.29 -52.72 87.13
N ALA A 597 127.65 -51.61 86.75
CA ALA A 597 127.42 -51.28 85.35
C ALA A 597 128.61 -50.55 84.70
N LYS A 598 129.16 -51.15 83.64
CA LYS A 598 130.17 -50.58 82.73
C LYS A 598 129.60 -49.40 81.92
N GLU A 599 130.47 -48.52 81.43
CA GLU A 599 130.27 -47.28 80.63
C GLU A 599 129.06 -47.27 79.65
N ASN A 600 128.74 -48.42 79.06
CA ASN A 600 127.64 -48.58 78.08
C ASN A 600 126.23 -48.39 78.67
N VAL A 601 126.05 -48.52 80.00
CA VAL A 601 124.75 -48.30 80.66
C VAL A 601 124.50 -46.82 80.91
N LYS A 602 125.56 -46.01 81.14
CA LYS A 602 125.42 -44.55 81.31
C LYS A 602 125.07 -43.84 80.00
N SER A 603 125.61 -44.29 78.87
CA SER A 603 125.21 -43.77 77.56
C SER A 603 123.77 -44.13 77.21
N LEU A 604 123.31 -45.35 77.57
CA LEU A 604 121.91 -45.73 77.43
C LEU A 604 120.97 -44.90 78.32
N VAL A 605 121.34 -44.66 79.58
CA VAL A 605 120.57 -43.80 80.50
C VAL A 605 120.50 -42.35 79.99
N ALA A 606 121.61 -41.77 79.52
CA ALA A 606 121.59 -40.43 78.91
C ALA A 606 120.76 -40.37 77.62
N THR A 607 120.76 -41.44 76.80
CA THR A 607 119.87 -41.53 75.64
C THR A 607 118.41 -41.71 76.05
N LEU A 608 118.11 -42.43 77.14
CA LEU A 608 116.76 -42.57 77.68
C LEU A 608 116.27 -41.25 78.24
N GLU A 609 117.06 -40.52 79.03
CA GLU A 609 116.71 -39.19 79.53
C GLU A 609 116.45 -38.20 78.39
N ASN A 610 117.26 -38.24 77.31
CA ASN A 610 117.02 -37.42 76.12
C ASN A 610 115.74 -37.86 75.37
N LYS A 611 115.42 -39.15 75.33
CA LYS A 611 114.17 -39.67 74.73
C LYS A 611 112.96 -39.34 75.60
N GLU A 612 113.07 -39.37 76.93
CA GLU A 612 112.04 -38.96 77.89
C GLU A 612 111.78 -37.45 77.82
N ALA A 613 112.82 -36.61 77.72
CA ALA A 613 112.66 -35.18 77.49
C ALA A 613 111.97 -34.88 76.14
N ASN A 614 112.29 -35.65 75.10
CA ASN A 614 111.62 -35.56 73.80
C ASN A 614 110.17 -36.05 73.87
N LEU A 615 109.87 -37.11 74.61
CA LEU A 615 108.51 -37.61 74.85
C LEU A 615 107.67 -36.55 75.57
N ARG A 616 108.16 -35.96 76.67
CA ARG A 616 107.46 -34.87 77.37
C ARG A 616 107.21 -33.66 76.47
N ARG A 617 108.17 -33.31 75.61
CA ARG A 617 108.00 -32.23 74.61
C ARG A 617 106.92 -32.58 73.58
N LEU A 618 106.87 -33.82 73.13
CA LEU A 618 105.84 -34.30 72.19
C LEU A 618 104.47 -34.37 72.86
N GLU A 619 104.38 -34.83 74.11
CA GLU A 619 103.16 -34.86 74.91
C GLU A 619 102.61 -33.44 75.12
N LEU A 620 103.45 -32.47 75.48
CA LEU A 620 103.04 -31.06 75.57
C LEU A 620 102.55 -30.50 74.23
N LYS A 621 103.18 -30.89 73.11
CA LYS A 621 102.71 -30.51 71.76
C LYS A 621 101.36 -31.15 71.43
N VAL A 622 101.17 -32.43 71.75
CA VAL A 622 99.90 -33.12 71.55
C VAL A 622 98.80 -32.48 72.39
N GLN A 623 99.06 -32.19 73.67
CA GLN A 623 98.13 -31.47 74.54
C GLN A 623 97.80 -30.07 74.01
N ALA A 624 98.78 -29.33 73.51
CA ALA A 624 98.55 -28.02 72.89
C ALA A 624 97.70 -28.14 71.61
N HIS A 625 97.94 -29.14 70.77
CA HIS A 625 97.15 -29.38 69.56
C HIS A 625 95.72 -29.84 69.90
N GLU A 626 95.54 -30.73 70.87
CA GLU A 626 94.23 -31.18 71.35
C GLU A 626 93.42 -30.02 71.95
N ALA A 627 94.07 -29.13 72.71
CA ALA A 627 93.44 -27.93 73.27
C ALA A 627 92.97 -26.93 72.21
N VAL A 628 93.64 -26.85 71.06
CA VAL A 628 93.27 -25.94 69.94
C VAL A 628 92.27 -26.61 68.98
N GLN A 629 92.30 -27.93 68.84
CA GLN A 629 91.44 -28.66 67.92
C GLN A 629 89.95 -28.50 68.24
N VAL A 630 89.56 -28.59 69.52
CA VAL A 630 88.14 -28.49 69.93
C VAL A 630 87.55 -27.10 69.62
N PRO A 631 88.19 -25.97 69.99
CA PRO A 631 87.77 -24.64 69.55
C PRO A 631 87.71 -24.49 68.03
N LEU A 632 88.70 -25.01 67.29
CA LEU A 632 88.73 -24.89 65.83
C LEU A 632 87.58 -25.66 65.15
N LEU A 633 87.23 -26.85 65.66
CA LEU A 633 86.08 -27.61 65.17
C LEU A 633 84.76 -26.86 65.45
N ASN A 634 84.65 -26.21 66.60
CA ASN A 634 83.50 -25.35 66.92
C ASN A 634 83.44 -24.12 65.99
N GLU A 635 84.57 -23.45 65.74
CA GLU A 635 84.64 -22.35 64.77
C GLU A 635 84.23 -22.82 63.37
N LEU A 636 84.74 -23.95 62.90
CA LEU A 636 84.37 -24.53 61.61
C LEU A 636 82.86 -24.85 61.53
N HIS A 637 82.27 -25.39 62.60
CA HIS A 637 80.84 -25.63 62.67
C HIS A 637 80.03 -24.32 62.65
N THR A 638 80.44 -23.30 63.40
CA THR A 638 79.78 -21.98 63.37
C THR A 638 79.88 -21.30 62.01
N VAL A 639 81.02 -21.43 61.32
CA VAL A 639 81.21 -20.93 59.98
C VAL A 639 80.35 -21.71 58.99
N ALA A 640 80.34 -23.03 59.03
CA ALA A 640 79.53 -23.87 58.15
C ALA A 640 78.02 -23.60 58.31
N THR A 641 77.55 -23.46 59.55
CA THR A 641 76.14 -23.11 59.82
C THR A 641 75.80 -21.69 59.35
N ALA A 642 76.68 -20.71 59.57
CA ALA A 642 76.51 -19.35 59.06
C ALA A 642 76.47 -19.31 57.52
N TRP A 643 77.33 -20.10 56.84
CA TRP A 643 77.31 -20.23 55.38
C TRP A 643 76.02 -20.87 54.88
N GLY A 644 75.56 -21.96 55.50
CA GLY A 644 74.28 -22.59 55.13
C GLY A 644 73.09 -21.65 55.26
N LEU A 645 73.01 -20.91 56.38
CA LEU A 645 71.97 -19.90 56.57
C LEU A 645 72.06 -18.75 55.56
N LEU A 646 73.26 -18.33 55.19
CA LEU A 646 73.48 -17.31 54.16
C LEU A 646 73.05 -17.80 52.77
N GLU A 647 73.35 -19.05 52.42
CA GLU A 647 72.94 -19.66 51.15
C GLU A 647 71.41 -19.82 51.06
N GLU A 648 70.77 -20.27 52.14
CA GLU A 648 69.31 -20.28 52.24
C GLU A 648 68.69 -18.88 52.13
N ALA A 649 69.29 -17.88 52.79
CA ALA A 649 68.80 -16.51 52.72
C ALA A 649 68.98 -15.90 51.32
N THR A 650 70.12 -16.14 50.67
CA THR A 650 70.39 -15.62 49.31
C THR A 650 69.52 -16.30 48.26
N SER A 651 69.33 -17.62 48.33
CA SER A 651 68.43 -18.35 47.44
C SER A 651 66.96 -17.91 47.61
N ARG A 652 66.46 -17.78 48.84
CA ARG A 652 65.13 -17.21 49.10
C ARG A 652 64.99 -15.80 48.52
N LYS A 653 66.00 -14.94 48.72
CA LYS A 653 65.96 -13.57 48.18
C LYS A 653 65.96 -13.54 46.65
N ALA A 654 66.71 -14.43 46.00
CA ALA A 654 66.71 -14.55 44.54
C ALA A 654 65.33 -14.96 44.01
N ILE A 655 64.68 -15.93 44.67
CA ILE A 655 63.31 -16.34 44.35
C ILE A 655 62.32 -15.19 44.54
N ASP A 656 62.41 -14.46 45.66
CA ASP A 656 61.53 -13.32 45.92
C ASP A 656 61.68 -12.20 44.86
N LEU A 657 62.90 -11.93 44.40
CA LEU A 657 63.17 -10.96 43.34
C LEU A 657 62.58 -11.42 42.01
N ALA A 658 62.77 -12.69 41.63
CA ALA A 658 62.16 -13.25 40.42
C ALA A 658 60.62 -13.18 40.47
N GLN A 659 60.01 -13.52 41.62
CA GLN A 659 58.55 -13.42 41.79
C GLN A 659 58.03 -11.97 41.68
N LYS A 660 58.82 -10.99 42.15
CA LYS A 660 58.49 -9.57 42.01
C LYS A 660 58.55 -9.10 40.56
N GLU A 661 59.58 -9.50 39.81
CA GLU A 661 59.71 -9.22 38.38
C GLU A 661 58.56 -9.84 37.59
N ASP A 662 58.22 -11.10 37.88
CA ASP A 662 57.07 -11.79 37.29
C ASP A 662 55.75 -11.06 37.54
N LEU A 663 55.54 -10.53 38.76
CA LEU A 663 54.35 -9.77 39.10
C LEU A 663 54.27 -8.45 38.31
N ILE A 664 55.39 -7.73 38.18
CA ILE A 664 55.46 -6.49 37.40
C ILE A 664 55.13 -6.78 35.93
N PHE A 665 55.72 -7.84 35.36
CA PHE A 665 55.45 -8.25 33.99
C PHE A 665 53.98 -8.65 33.79
N LYS A 666 53.40 -9.40 34.73
CA LYS A 666 51.97 -9.77 34.71
C LYS A 666 51.07 -8.53 34.73
N LEU A 667 51.32 -7.58 35.63
CA LEU A 667 50.54 -6.33 35.71
C LEU A 667 50.65 -5.50 34.43
N LEU A 668 51.84 -5.41 33.83
CA LEU A 668 52.06 -4.71 32.56
C LEU A 668 51.33 -5.40 31.40
N SER A 669 51.39 -6.74 31.33
CA SER A 669 50.68 -7.54 30.34
C SER A 669 49.15 -7.40 30.47
N ASP A 670 48.64 -7.45 31.70
CA ASP A 670 47.20 -7.26 31.95
C ASP A 670 46.74 -5.84 31.63
N LYS A 671 47.51 -4.81 31.98
CA LYS A 671 47.26 -3.42 31.59
C LYS A 671 47.18 -3.28 30.07
N THR A 672 48.21 -3.70 29.34
CA THR A 672 48.25 -3.61 27.87
C THR A 672 47.13 -4.42 27.21
N ARG A 673 46.74 -5.56 27.80
CA ARG A 673 45.57 -6.35 27.38
C ARG A 673 44.26 -5.58 27.57
N GLN A 674 44.06 -4.86 28.68
CA GLN A 674 42.85 -4.04 28.86
C GLN A 674 42.87 -2.78 28.00
N GLU A 675 44.04 -2.17 27.76
CA GLU A 675 44.19 -1.04 26.85
C GLU A 675 43.81 -1.41 25.42
N SER A 676 44.34 -2.52 24.89
CA SER A 676 43.98 -2.99 23.56
C SER A 676 42.48 -3.27 23.45
N LYS A 677 41.87 -3.98 24.42
CA LYS A 677 40.41 -4.17 24.49
C LYS A 677 39.63 -2.86 24.50
N CYS A 678 40.06 -1.87 25.28
CA CYS A 678 39.42 -0.55 25.29
C CYS A 678 39.48 0.12 23.90
N THR A 679 40.63 0.06 23.22
CA THR A 679 40.73 0.65 21.87
C THR A 679 39.83 -0.06 20.85
N HIS A 680 39.70 -1.39 20.93
CA HIS A 680 38.80 -2.15 20.07
C HIS A 680 37.34 -1.79 20.32
N LEU A 681 36.91 -1.72 21.58
CA LEU A 681 35.53 -1.36 21.93
C LEU A 681 35.20 0.09 21.56
N VAL A 682 36.14 1.02 21.72
CA VAL A 682 35.96 2.42 21.28
C VAL A 682 35.77 2.50 19.77
N ARG A 683 36.56 1.77 18.97
CA ARG A 683 36.36 1.69 17.51
C ARG A 683 35.02 1.06 17.14
N ALA A 684 34.60 0.01 17.83
CA ALA A 684 33.28 -0.61 17.61
C ALA A 684 32.14 0.36 17.94
N LYS A 685 32.27 1.15 19.02
CA LYS A 685 31.33 2.22 19.36
C LYS A 685 31.27 3.28 18.26
N GLU A 686 32.41 3.75 17.76
CA GLU A 686 32.47 4.73 16.67
C GLU A 686 31.81 4.20 15.39
N GLN A 687 32.03 2.93 15.05
CA GLN A 687 31.37 2.29 13.90
C GLN A 687 29.83 2.25 14.06
N SER A 688 29.34 1.81 15.23
CA SER A 688 27.90 1.78 15.54
C SER A 688 27.28 3.19 15.58
N SER A 689 28.02 4.17 16.11
CA SER A 689 27.60 5.58 16.14
C SER A 689 27.51 6.18 14.74
N ASN A 690 28.48 5.88 13.87
CA ASN A 690 28.47 6.31 12.47
C ASN A 690 27.30 5.69 11.71
N MET A 691 27.03 4.40 11.90
CA MET A 691 25.86 3.73 11.33
C MET A 691 24.56 4.41 11.80
N THR A 692 24.45 4.72 13.09
CA THR A 692 23.28 5.43 13.65
C THR A 692 23.10 6.82 13.01
N ALA A 693 24.19 7.56 12.81
CA ALA A 693 24.14 8.88 12.17
C ALA A 693 23.73 8.80 10.68
N VAL A 694 24.22 7.80 9.95
CA VAL A 694 23.82 7.56 8.55
C VAL A 694 22.34 7.19 8.46
N MET A 695 21.89 6.25 9.30
CA MET A 695 20.47 5.85 9.34
C MET A 695 19.56 7.02 9.71
N LYS A 696 19.99 7.90 10.62
CA LYS A 696 19.23 9.11 10.96
C LYS A 696 19.09 10.05 9.76
N ARG A 697 20.18 10.31 9.03
CA ARG A 697 20.12 11.12 7.79
C ARG A 697 19.23 10.50 6.71
N GLN A 698 19.30 9.17 6.55
CA GLN A 698 18.43 8.45 5.62
C GLN A 698 16.95 8.59 6.02
N SER A 699 16.64 8.49 7.31
CA SER A 699 15.30 8.73 7.83
C SER A 699 14.81 10.15 7.60
N ASP A 700 15.65 11.15 7.85
CA ASP A 700 15.29 12.57 7.67
C ASP A 700 14.96 12.84 6.20
N MET A 701 15.73 12.24 5.28
CA MET A 701 15.47 12.32 3.83
C MET A 701 14.18 11.59 3.41
N GLN A 702 13.91 10.42 4.00
CA GLN A 702 12.66 9.69 3.78
C GLN A 702 11.44 10.46 4.31
N LEU A 703 11.55 11.07 5.50
CA LEU A 703 10.51 11.93 6.07
C LEU A 703 10.21 13.13 5.17
N GLU A 704 11.24 13.78 4.62
CA GLU A 704 11.06 14.88 3.67
C GLU A 704 10.37 14.40 2.37
N GLN A 705 10.69 13.20 1.88
CA GLN A 705 10.01 12.60 0.74
C GLN A 705 8.53 12.28 1.05
N ILE A 706 8.25 11.77 2.25
CA ILE A 706 6.88 11.50 2.72
C ILE A 706 6.09 12.81 2.80
N GLN A 707 6.66 13.87 3.39
CA GLN A 707 6.01 15.19 3.44
C GLN A 707 5.67 15.72 2.06
N ARG A 708 6.57 15.60 1.08
CA ARG A 708 6.28 15.98 -0.33
C ARG A 708 5.15 15.14 -0.94
N LEU A 709 5.05 13.84 -0.59
CA LEU A 709 3.96 12.99 -1.04
C LEU A 709 2.63 13.34 -0.36
N GLU A 710 2.64 13.67 0.94
CA GLU A 710 1.47 14.16 1.68
C GLU A 710 0.96 15.51 1.15
N GLU A 711 1.86 16.44 0.80
CA GLU A 711 1.49 17.72 0.18
C GLU A 711 0.83 17.51 -1.19
N ARG A 712 1.38 16.59 -2.01
CA ARG A 712 0.76 16.20 -3.29
C ARG A 712 -0.60 15.54 -3.10
N GLU A 713 -0.73 14.67 -2.11
CA GLU A 713 -2.00 14.04 -1.77
C GLU A 713 -3.03 15.05 -1.28
N LYS A 714 -2.65 16.01 -0.43
CA LYS A 714 -3.53 17.12 -0.02
C LYS A 714 -3.98 17.93 -1.23
N ALA A 715 -3.08 18.23 -2.17
CA ALA A 715 -3.42 18.92 -3.40
C ALA A 715 -4.41 18.11 -4.27
N LEU A 716 -4.19 16.80 -4.42
CA LEU A 716 -5.10 15.91 -5.15
C LEU A 716 -6.46 15.76 -4.44
N GLY A 717 -6.48 15.68 -3.11
CA GLY A 717 -7.69 15.64 -2.32
C GLY A 717 -8.53 16.91 -2.47
N VAL A 718 -7.89 18.09 -2.51
CA VAL A 718 -8.57 19.35 -2.82
C VAL A 718 -9.17 19.31 -4.23
N GLN A 719 -8.45 18.79 -5.23
CA GLN A 719 -8.97 18.63 -6.60
C GLN A 719 -10.16 17.67 -6.66
N MET A 720 -10.11 16.55 -5.94
CA MET A 720 -11.24 15.62 -5.84
C MET A 720 -12.46 16.29 -5.24
N VAL A 721 -12.31 17.01 -4.12
CA VAL A 721 -13.44 17.74 -3.50
C VAL A 721 -14.03 18.79 -4.44
N THR A 722 -13.22 19.46 -5.27
CA THR A 722 -13.74 20.37 -6.29
C THR A 722 -14.54 19.63 -7.36
N PHE A 723 -14.03 18.51 -7.88
CA PHE A 723 -14.77 17.70 -8.86
C PHE A 723 -16.05 17.09 -8.29
N GLU A 724 -16.07 16.72 -7.01
CA GLU A 724 -17.28 16.25 -6.33
C GLU A 724 -18.32 17.36 -6.21
N LYS A 725 -17.91 18.59 -5.86
CA LYS A 725 -18.81 19.74 -5.85
C LYS A 725 -19.38 19.99 -7.25
N ASP A 726 -18.55 19.99 -8.28
CA ASP A 726 -18.99 20.17 -9.67
C ASP A 726 -19.97 19.06 -10.09
N GLN A 727 -19.70 17.81 -9.71
CA GLN A 727 -20.60 16.68 -9.95
C GLN A 727 -21.95 16.85 -9.22
N THR A 728 -21.95 17.34 -7.97
CA THR A 728 -23.21 17.62 -7.26
C THR A 728 -23.99 18.74 -7.93
N VAL A 729 -23.34 19.82 -8.37
CA VAL A 729 -23.98 20.92 -9.10
C VAL A 729 -24.61 20.39 -10.38
N LEU A 730 -23.85 19.65 -11.20
CA LEU A 730 -24.37 19.04 -12.43
C LEU A 730 -25.53 18.08 -12.15
N SER A 731 -25.46 17.30 -11.08
CA SER A 731 -26.55 16.40 -10.67
C SER A 731 -27.82 17.20 -10.30
N THR A 732 -27.69 18.31 -9.56
CA THR A 732 -28.83 19.17 -9.26
C THR A 732 -29.40 19.83 -10.52
N GLU A 733 -28.55 20.28 -11.46
CA GLU A 733 -29.00 20.81 -12.75
C GLU A 733 -29.80 19.75 -13.54
N VAL A 734 -29.33 18.51 -13.59
CA VAL A 734 -30.05 17.39 -14.23
C VAL A 734 -31.42 17.15 -13.59
N ILE A 735 -31.54 17.22 -12.26
CA ILE A 735 -32.82 17.08 -11.56
C ILE A 735 -33.78 18.23 -11.92
N VAL A 736 -33.27 19.47 -11.98
CA VAL A 736 -34.06 20.63 -12.42
C VAL A 736 -34.51 20.49 -13.88
N HIS A 737 -33.64 20.00 -14.76
CA HIS A 737 -34.02 19.74 -16.15
C HIS A 737 -35.06 18.62 -16.27
N LYS A 738 -34.96 17.56 -15.45
CA LYS A 738 -35.93 16.45 -15.41
C LYS A 738 -37.31 16.90 -14.92
N THR A 739 -37.37 17.71 -13.86
CA THR A 739 -38.63 18.28 -13.35
C THR A 739 -39.26 19.22 -14.37
N LYS A 740 -38.47 20.09 -15.01
CA LYS A 740 -38.97 20.96 -16.09
C LYS A 740 -39.50 20.17 -17.29
N LEU A 741 -38.85 19.06 -17.65
CA LEU A 741 -39.33 18.18 -18.71
C LEU A 741 -40.69 17.55 -18.34
N GLN A 742 -40.88 17.16 -17.07
CA GLN A 742 -42.16 16.66 -16.56
C GLN A 742 -43.26 17.72 -16.60
N GLU A 743 -42.96 18.96 -16.23
CA GLU A 743 -43.91 20.08 -16.34
C GLU A 743 -44.32 20.35 -17.79
N LEU A 744 -43.34 20.41 -18.70
CA LEU A 744 -43.60 20.62 -20.12
C LEU A 744 -44.42 19.47 -20.73
N THR A 745 -44.15 18.24 -20.35
CA THR A 745 -44.95 17.08 -20.80
C THR A 745 -46.38 17.14 -20.26
N GLN A 746 -46.60 17.54 -19.00
CA GLN A 746 -47.95 17.80 -18.47
C GLN A 746 -48.66 18.94 -19.21
N HIS A 747 -47.97 20.05 -19.48
CA HIS A 747 -48.53 21.15 -20.26
C HIS A 747 -48.93 20.70 -21.67
N ASN A 748 -48.09 19.92 -22.34
CA ASN A 748 -48.34 19.43 -23.69
C ASN A 748 -49.54 18.47 -23.70
N ALA A 749 -49.66 17.58 -22.70
CA ALA A 749 -50.85 16.75 -22.52
C ALA A 749 -52.12 17.59 -22.30
N GLY A 750 -52.04 18.63 -21.47
CA GLY A 750 -53.15 19.56 -21.24
C GLY A 750 -53.53 20.40 -22.46
N PHE A 751 -52.56 20.76 -23.33
CA PHE A 751 -52.86 21.42 -24.61
C PHE A 751 -53.51 20.46 -25.61
N LYS A 752 -53.05 19.21 -25.68
CA LYS A 752 -53.69 18.17 -26.49
C LYS A 752 -55.15 17.97 -26.09
N GLU A 753 -55.44 17.82 -24.79
CA GLU A 753 -56.82 17.67 -24.30
C GLU A 753 -57.71 18.88 -24.61
N LYS A 754 -57.13 20.09 -24.61
CA LYS A 754 -57.87 21.29 -25.03
C LYS A 754 -58.10 21.32 -26.54
N PHE A 755 -57.12 20.89 -27.31
CA PHE A 755 -57.22 20.84 -28.76
C PHE A 755 -58.30 19.84 -29.18
N THR A 756 -58.31 18.63 -28.62
CA THR A 756 -59.37 17.64 -28.87
C THR A 756 -60.75 18.19 -28.52
N LYS A 757 -60.90 18.89 -27.38
CA LYS A 757 -62.17 19.56 -27.02
C LYS A 757 -62.59 20.66 -28.00
N GLN A 758 -61.65 21.37 -28.59
CA GLN A 758 -61.96 22.39 -29.61
C GLN A 758 -62.30 21.74 -30.95
N GLU A 759 -61.66 20.64 -31.31
CA GLU A 759 -62.02 19.84 -32.48
C GLU A 759 -63.42 19.26 -32.34
N GLU A 760 -63.77 18.67 -31.19
CA GLU A 760 -65.13 18.20 -30.89
C GLU A 760 -66.16 19.32 -31.07
N ARG A 761 -65.90 20.52 -30.53
CA ARG A 761 -66.78 21.70 -30.72
C ARG A 761 -66.87 22.18 -32.15
N LEU A 762 -65.77 22.12 -32.91
CA LEU A 762 -65.80 22.49 -34.32
C LEU A 762 -66.63 21.50 -35.12
N VAL A 763 -66.54 20.20 -34.81
CA VAL A 763 -67.40 19.17 -35.40
C VAL A 763 -68.85 19.44 -35.05
N GLU A 764 -69.18 19.71 -33.79
CA GLU A 764 -70.55 20.09 -33.36
C GLU A 764 -71.08 21.34 -34.10
N LEU A 765 -70.26 22.38 -34.29
CA LEU A 765 -70.66 23.57 -35.03
C LEU A 765 -70.81 23.30 -36.53
N GLN A 766 -69.97 22.44 -37.10
CA GLN A 766 -70.09 22.02 -38.50
C GLN A 766 -71.35 21.20 -38.73
N THR A 767 -71.73 20.31 -37.82
CA THR A 767 -72.99 19.57 -37.91
C THR A 767 -74.18 20.51 -37.81
N LEU A 768 -74.16 21.48 -36.88
CA LEU A 768 -75.21 22.50 -36.77
C LEU A 768 -75.33 23.37 -38.03
N LEU A 769 -74.21 23.75 -38.65
CA LEU A 769 -74.21 24.51 -39.90
C LEU A 769 -74.77 23.69 -41.07
N LYS A 770 -74.42 22.41 -41.17
CA LYS A 770 -74.98 21.48 -42.16
C LYS A 770 -76.49 21.32 -41.98
N GLU A 771 -76.94 21.06 -40.76
CA GLU A 771 -78.38 20.99 -40.45
C GLU A 771 -79.12 22.28 -40.84
N ARG A 772 -78.52 23.45 -40.58
CA ARG A 772 -79.12 24.74 -40.97
C ARG A 772 -79.10 24.95 -42.49
N SER A 773 -78.03 24.57 -43.20
CA SER A 773 -78.00 24.67 -44.67
C SER A 773 -79.03 23.74 -45.29
N ASP A 774 -79.15 22.51 -44.79
CA ASP A 774 -80.13 21.53 -45.26
C ASP A 774 -81.56 22.03 -45.00
N ALA A 775 -81.80 22.65 -43.83
CA ALA A 775 -83.06 23.32 -43.54
C ALA A 775 -83.35 24.46 -44.53
N TYR A 776 -82.37 25.32 -44.82
CA TYR A 776 -82.51 26.39 -45.81
C TYR A 776 -82.78 25.86 -47.22
N GLU A 777 -82.11 24.80 -47.64
CA GLU A 777 -82.34 24.15 -48.94
C GLU A 777 -83.75 23.56 -49.02
N SER A 778 -84.21 22.90 -47.94
CA SER A 778 -85.57 22.36 -47.86
C SER A 778 -86.63 23.47 -47.94
N GLU A 779 -86.40 24.60 -47.27
CA GLU A 779 -87.30 25.76 -47.33
C GLU A 779 -87.28 26.41 -48.71
N ALA A 780 -86.11 26.54 -49.34
CA ALA A 780 -85.99 27.05 -50.71
C ALA A 780 -86.69 26.12 -51.72
N GLN A 781 -86.59 24.80 -51.55
CA GLN A 781 -87.33 23.83 -52.37
C GLN A 781 -88.84 23.91 -52.14
N ALA A 782 -89.29 24.07 -50.89
CA ALA A 782 -90.70 24.28 -50.58
C ALA A 782 -91.25 25.57 -51.21
N ARG A 783 -90.49 26.68 -51.15
CA ARG A 783 -90.83 27.94 -51.82
C ARG A 783 -90.92 27.78 -53.35
N LYS A 784 -90.01 27.01 -53.97
CA LYS A 784 -90.09 26.68 -55.40
C LYS A 784 -91.35 25.89 -55.75
N ARG A 785 -91.69 24.86 -54.97
CA ARG A 785 -92.92 24.08 -55.18
C ARG A 785 -94.18 24.94 -55.05
N LEU A 786 -94.24 25.81 -54.03
CA LEU A 786 -95.34 26.76 -53.87
C LEU A 786 -95.43 27.77 -55.03
N ALA A 787 -94.29 28.22 -55.56
CA ALA A 787 -94.24 29.08 -56.73
C ALA A 787 -94.76 28.35 -57.99
N GLU A 788 -94.33 27.11 -58.22
CA GLU A 788 -94.81 26.26 -59.32
C GLU A 788 -96.32 25.96 -59.20
N GLU A 789 -96.81 25.67 -57.99
CA GLU A 789 -98.23 25.49 -57.69
C GLU A 789 -99.01 26.78 -57.99
N SER A 790 -98.51 27.94 -57.56
CA SER A 790 -99.12 29.25 -57.84
C SER A 790 -99.17 29.56 -59.34
N GLU A 791 -98.12 29.21 -60.09
CA GLU A 791 -98.07 29.38 -61.54
C GLU A 791 -99.03 28.41 -62.25
N SER A 792 -99.15 27.17 -61.76
CA SER A 792 -100.12 26.20 -62.28
C SER A 792 -101.57 26.65 -62.05
N MET A 793 -101.86 27.26 -60.90
CA MET A 793 -103.16 27.85 -60.59
C MET A 793 -103.43 29.07 -61.47
N ARG A 794 -102.40 29.89 -61.76
CA ARG A 794 -102.51 30.99 -62.71
C ARG A 794 -102.81 30.52 -64.13
N LYS A 795 -102.15 29.45 -64.60
CA LYS A 795 -102.44 28.83 -65.90
C LYS A 795 -103.86 28.24 -65.97
N LYS A 796 -104.33 27.59 -64.90
CA LYS A 796 -105.72 27.10 -64.81
C LYS A 796 -106.75 28.26 -64.85
N LEU A 797 -106.44 29.40 -64.26
CA LEU A 797 -107.24 30.62 -64.37
C LEU A 797 -107.23 31.19 -65.79
N GLU A 798 -106.06 31.26 -66.44
CA GLU A 798 -105.93 31.70 -67.85
C GLU A 798 -106.68 30.76 -68.81
N GLU A 799 -106.73 29.46 -68.53
CA GLU A 799 -107.41 28.44 -69.34
C GLU A 799 -108.93 28.41 -69.13
N GLN A 800 -109.41 28.76 -67.92
CA GLN A 800 -110.82 29.12 -67.70
C GLN A 800 -111.20 30.40 -68.45
N ASN A 801 -110.31 31.41 -68.48
CA ASN A 801 -110.54 32.67 -69.17
C ASN A 801 -110.58 32.50 -70.71
N LYS A 802 -109.80 31.55 -71.25
CA LYS A 802 -109.83 31.18 -72.68
C LYS A 802 -111.08 30.39 -73.08
N LYS A 803 -111.70 29.64 -72.16
CA LYS A 803 -112.99 28.95 -72.39
C LYS A 803 -114.19 29.89 -72.33
N SER A 804 -114.03 31.09 -71.76
CA SER A 804 -115.07 32.14 -71.73
C SER A 804 -115.10 33.07 -72.95
N GLU A 805 -114.20 32.95 -73.93
CA GLU A 805 -114.11 33.88 -75.08
C GLU A 805 -114.76 33.39 -76.40
N SER A 806 -115.36 32.20 -76.45
CA SER A 806 -115.93 31.63 -77.70
C SER A 806 -117.46 31.44 -77.72
N SER A 807 -118.21 32.15 -76.89
CA SER A 807 -119.68 32.27 -77.01
C SER A 807 -120.11 33.69 -76.63
N LEU A 808 -120.55 34.45 -77.64
CA LEU A 808 -121.00 35.84 -77.52
C LEU A 808 -122.40 35.94 -76.88
N SER A 809 -122.57 37.00 -76.08
CA SER A 809 -123.82 37.58 -75.56
C SER A 809 -124.41 37.03 -74.25
N GLY A 810 -124.66 37.95 -73.31
CA GLY A 810 -125.31 37.74 -72.01
C GLY A 810 -124.30 37.37 -70.91
N GLY A 811 -124.02 38.16 -69.88
CA GLY A 811 -124.80 39.21 -69.26
C GLY A 811 -124.92 38.95 -67.76
N GLU A 812 -123.80 38.82 -67.02
CA GLU A 812 -123.82 38.68 -65.56
C GLU A 812 -122.62 39.39 -64.90
N SER A 813 -122.75 40.71 -64.75
CA SER A 813 -122.20 41.43 -63.58
C SER A 813 -123.10 42.63 -63.27
N SER A 814 -124.41 42.35 -63.25
CA SER A 814 -125.46 43.32 -62.96
C SER A 814 -125.95 43.27 -61.52
N GLU A 815 -125.43 42.39 -60.66
CA GLU A 815 -125.89 42.33 -59.25
C GLU A 815 -125.05 43.18 -58.29
N ALA A 816 -123.72 43.23 -58.42
CA ALA A 816 -122.87 44.06 -57.55
C ALA A 816 -123.08 45.57 -57.79
N ALA A 817 -123.25 45.98 -59.05
CA ALA A 817 -123.53 47.38 -59.40
C ALA A 817 -124.97 47.82 -59.04
N LYS A 818 -125.97 46.92 -59.16
CA LYS A 818 -127.35 47.19 -58.71
C LYS A 818 -127.46 47.20 -57.17
N GLN A 819 -126.68 46.39 -56.46
CA GLN A 819 -126.61 46.39 -54.99
C GLN A 819 -125.94 47.67 -54.47
N ALA A 820 -124.83 48.12 -55.08
CA ALA A 820 -124.20 49.41 -54.73
C ALA A 820 -125.15 50.60 -54.95
N ALA A 821 -125.89 50.63 -56.06
CA ALA A 821 -126.89 51.67 -56.33
C ALA A 821 -128.07 51.65 -55.33
N ARG A 822 -128.51 50.46 -54.86
CA ARG A 822 -129.53 50.32 -53.81
C ARG A 822 -129.03 50.83 -52.46
N TYR A 823 -127.81 50.50 -52.05
CA TYR A 823 -127.22 50.97 -50.79
C TYR A 823 -126.96 52.49 -50.80
N LEU A 824 -126.48 53.05 -51.92
CA LEU A 824 -126.34 54.50 -52.10
C LEU A 824 -127.68 55.25 -52.00
N LYS A 825 -128.79 54.66 -52.45
CA LYS A 825 -130.12 55.27 -52.30
C LYS A 825 -130.60 55.29 -50.85
N LEU A 826 -130.26 54.27 -50.04
CA LEU A 826 -130.62 54.25 -48.61
C LEU A 826 -129.94 55.34 -47.78
N LEU A 827 -128.74 55.77 -48.19
CA LEU A 827 -127.96 56.78 -47.46
C LEU A 827 -128.36 58.23 -47.80
N LYS A 828 -129.13 58.45 -48.88
CA LYS A 828 -129.58 59.79 -49.32
C LYS A 828 -130.84 60.25 -48.57
N CYS A 829 -130.96 61.56 -48.38
CA CYS A 829 -132.04 62.21 -47.65
C CYS A 829 -133.38 62.04 -48.39
N PRO A 830 -134.43 61.48 -47.75
CA PRO A 830 -135.73 61.25 -48.41
C PRO A 830 -136.44 62.52 -48.88
N ALA A 831 -136.07 63.69 -48.35
CA ALA A 831 -136.70 64.97 -48.69
C ALA A 831 -136.08 65.66 -49.93
N CYS A 832 -134.84 65.32 -50.30
CA CYS A 832 -134.19 65.91 -51.48
C CYS A 832 -133.51 64.92 -52.42
N ASP A 833 -133.33 63.65 -52.04
CA ASP A 833 -132.64 62.60 -52.81
C ASP A 833 -131.23 62.95 -53.34
N VAL A 834 -130.65 64.05 -52.85
CA VAL A 834 -129.34 64.56 -53.27
C VAL A 834 -128.30 64.38 -52.17
N ASN A 835 -128.54 64.94 -50.98
CA ASN A 835 -127.57 64.96 -49.89
C ASN A 835 -127.68 63.73 -48.99
N PHE A 836 -126.57 63.29 -48.41
CA PHE A 836 -126.56 62.21 -47.42
C PHE A 836 -127.30 62.59 -46.13
N LYS A 837 -127.93 61.60 -45.51
CA LYS A 837 -128.58 61.70 -44.20
C LYS A 837 -127.55 62.12 -43.15
N SER A 838 -127.87 63.11 -42.31
CA SER A 838 -126.95 63.57 -41.26
C SER A 838 -127.64 64.02 -39.98
N HIS A 839 -128.95 64.29 -39.98
CA HIS A 839 -129.68 64.77 -38.81
C HIS A 839 -130.95 63.95 -38.60
N VAL A 840 -131.18 63.49 -37.37
CA VAL A 840 -132.37 62.74 -36.95
C VAL A 840 -133.31 63.61 -36.15
N ILE A 841 -134.62 63.44 -36.36
CA ILE A 841 -135.67 64.00 -35.50
C ILE A 841 -135.96 62.99 -34.38
N LEU A 842 -135.57 63.27 -33.15
CA LEU A 842 -135.68 62.36 -32.01
C LEU A 842 -137.11 61.91 -31.69
N ARG A 843 -138.14 62.69 -32.03
CA ARG A 843 -139.52 62.28 -31.74
C ARG A 843 -140.01 61.12 -32.61
N CYS A 844 -139.65 61.10 -33.88
CA CYS A 844 -140.12 60.10 -34.84
C CYS A 844 -139.00 59.26 -35.47
N MET A 845 -137.74 59.50 -35.08
CA MET A 845 -136.51 58.84 -35.56
C MET A 845 -136.28 58.86 -37.08
N HIS A 846 -136.95 59.75 -37.81
CA HIS A 846 -136.70 59.95 -39.24
C HIS A 846 -135.46 60.82 -39.47
N VAL A 847 -134.61 60.41 -40.42
CA VAL A 847 -133.30 61.03 -40.69
C VAL A 847 -133.31 61.75 -42.04
N PHE A 848 -132.85 63.00 -42.04
CA PHE A 848 -132.75 63.88 -43.20
C PHE A 848 -131.35 64.52 -43.27
N CYS A 849 -131.04 65.22 -44.36
CA CYS A 849 -129.84 66.04 -44.44
C CYS A 849 -130.04 67.38 -43.71
N LYS A 850 -128.95 67.94 -43.20
CA LYS A 850 -128.92 69.24 -42.50
C LYS A 850 -129.66 70.35 -43.26
N SER A 851 -129.41 70.46 -44.56
CA SER A 851 -130.03 71.50 -45.40
C SER A 851 -131.54 71.38 -45.57
N CYS A 852 -132.12 70.17 -45.52
CA CYS A 852 -133.57 69.99 -45.52
C CYS A 852 -134.19 70.30 -44.15
N MET A 853 -133.50 69.94 -43.07
CA MET A 853 -133.95 70.23 -41.70
C MET A 853 -133.96 71.73 -41.41
N ASP A 854 -132.87 72.42 -41.77
CA ASP A 854 -132.74 73.85 -41.55
C ASP A 854 -133.80 74.64 -42.34
N LYS A 855 -134.07 74.26 -43.59
CA LYS A 855 -135.14 74.87 -44.40
C LYS A 855 -136.52 74.68 -43.75
N GLN A 856 -136.85 73.49 -43.24
CA GLN A 856 -138.13 73.29 -42.56
C GLN A 856 -138.25 74.09 -41.26
N MET A 857 -137.15 74.24 -40.53
CA MET A 857 -137.09 75.07 -39.32
C MET A 857 -137.27 76.57 -39.65
N GLU A 858 -136.69 77.03 -40.76
CA GLU A 858 -136.73 78.41 -41.24
C GLU A 858 -138.12 78.80 -41.77
N TYR A 859 -138.75 77.94 -42.59
CA TYR A 859 -140.13 78.14 -43.07
C TYR A 859 -141.21 77.94 -41.99
N ARG A 860 -140.82 77.70 -40.72
CA ARG A 860 -141.69 77.43 -39.56
C ARG A 860 -142.67 76.27 -39.74
N GLN A 861 -142.47 75.42 -40.74
CA GLN A 861 -143.25 74.19 -40.96
C GLN A 861 -142.65 73.04 -40.14
N ARG A 862 -142.79 73.14 -38.81
CA ARG A 862 -142.22 72.21 -37.82
C ARG A 862 -142.96 70.86 -37.75
N LYS A 863 -143.09 70.18 -38.88
CA LYS A 863 -143.72 68.87 -39.03
C LYS A 863 -142.84 67.98 -39.89
N CYS A 864 -142.53 66.77 -39.43
CA CYS A 864 -141.66 65.84 -40.14
C CYS A 864 -142.17 65.61 -41.58
N PRO A 865 -141.34 65.73 -42.63
CA PRO A 865 -141.76 65.51 -44.02
C PRO A 865 -142.35 64.12 -44.27
N THR A 866 -141.92 63.11 -43.49
CA THR A 866 -142.33 61.72 -43.68
C THR A 866 -143.60 61.38 -42.89
N CYS A 867 -143.67 61.67 -41.59
CA CYS A 867 -144.82 61.30 -40.74
C CYS A 867 -145.70 62.46 -40.27
N ARG A 868 -145.37 63.71 -40.65
CA ARG A 868 -146.08 64.96 -40.30
C ARG A 868 -146.22 65.26 -38.81
N GLU A 869 -145.47 64.55 -37.97
CA GLU A 869 -145.45 64.77 -36.53
C GLU A 869 -144.69 66.05 -36.18
N ASN A 870 -145.20 66.81 -35.22
CA ASN A 870 -144.64 68.09 -34.84
C ASN A 870 -143.32 67.90 -34.06
N PHE A 871 -142.27 68.64 -34.42
CA PHE A 871 -140.98 68.60 -33.72
C PHE A 871 -140.44 69.99 -33.41
N GLY A 872 -139.69 70.14 -32.32
CA GLY A 872 -139.04 71.39 -31.92
C GLY A 872 -137.56 71.46 -32.33
N ALA A 873 -136.94 72.63 -32.19
CA ALA A 873 -135.52 72.82 -32.47
C ALA A 873 -134.59 71.91 -31.65
N LYS A 874 -135.01 71.56 -30.42
CA LYS A 874 -134.26 70.66 -29.53
C LYS A 874 -134.37 69.18 -29.92
N ASP A 875 -135.31 68.83 -30.79
CA ASP A 875 -135.57 67.45 -31.20
C ASP A 875 -134.73 67.04 -32.41
N VAL A 876 -133.95 67.95 -33.00
CA VAL A 876 -133.07 67.65 -34.15
C VAL A 876 -131.65 67.48 -33.64
N LYS A 877 -131.07 66.29 -33.85
CA LYS A 877 -129.67 65.99 -33.51
C LYS A 877 -128.89 65.50 -34.72
N GLU A 878 -127.63 65.88 -34.80
CA GLU A 878 -126.68 65.38 -35.79
C GLU A 878 -126.29 63.92 -35.47
N ILE A 879 -126.20 63.10 -36.51
CA ILE A 879 -125.76 61.71 -36.46
C ILE A 879 -124.64 61.50 -37.48
N TYR A 880 -123.73 60.57 -37.17
CA TYR A 880 -122.67 60.13 -38.07
C TYR A 880 -123.03 58.73 -38.58
N LEU A 881 -123.11 58.58 -39.91
CA LEU A 881 -123.51 57.34 -40.62
C LEU A 881 -122.32 56.63 -41.25
#